data_AF-A0A2S5BJE5-F1
#
_entry.id   AF-A0A2S5BJE5-F1
#
_cell.length_a   1.000
_cell.length_b   1.000
_cell.length_c   1.000
_cell.angle_alpha   90.00
_cell.angle_beta   90.00
_cell.angle_gamma   90.00
#
_symmetry.space_group_name_H-M   'P 1'
#
loop_
_entity.id
_entity.type
_entity.pdbx_description
1 polymer ?
#
loop_
_entity_poly.entity_id
_entity_poly.type
_entity_poly.pdbx_seq_one_letter_code
_entity_poly.pdbx_strand_id
1 'polypeptide(L)'
;MLVMAEGNGRASHLFSIVLAAAVALFLLFTAPAAAAWASTHRLHEGWSLRKRVESVKEDGAIAVVLDRSTDDGRADEKDGESRGVRMTVQVKPALRTASMPSWLSVNLRTAYNKLFLRPLPFSSYVYGQALILVGYVAVFLFCLLFDTSSPRTNWRRPGCIAAAQLPWLFLFATKNNLLALVGMGYEKLNWLHRLAGRLVILAGLLHTVLFLRMAPLHVHEPVHLTGPICAVASVVLLLTSFPFVRRTCYQVFLVSHIVGWITFVVALAFHVPTFARPYVAAAITLYALDALSRLLRTRLGYATISALPGGMTRLESMTLKSGWRAGQHVWLRTWGGAGWHRSWETHPNRSLTLLVKSTGRFTRGLSERSSPLFDYRTKVTIPCAIEGPYGGFRFLDFAELEAVILLAGGSGITSCLPVLEELVHLASAGRCATRIVTLVWTVRALDNLDWCRDVLSELIRFARDKTELKVRVSLHVTMNQLAAMALPAPLASPIPHSTLTRTRPDLSAIMDAHLAGLAKRADQCGRARGGALGVGVCGPPGMVRSARETVARATTARTASLRSVASATIPASTSFAPTSLSSSLSRATTTVQPLDSPKGIRTGVQSRSFGSSVIPHAVRDYASAFLHGSEELKEEARVQHSRAVGRDKYVYEFQRHKVLPQHAVQYQELIEDYYKGIHESPDFDARLIGSWEIVVGEVDTFVHVFGYEGISGFEKTKYQIRASEGHLQFFNKEILPLIQSRTSQINNEFRFWNCSPAETKGGIYELRTYDLYPGSLLEWEQHWRVGLEARVATGHYPVGAWFSQIGHLHQVHHMWQYDDLEARKARRAQSWEKEQWSSTVARTAKLCSSMSSQILKPLPFSPLR
;
A
#
# COMPACT_ATOMS: atom_id res chain seq x y z
N MET A 1 -25.62 4.02 50.67
CA MET A 1 -25.17 3.37 49.40
C MET A 1 -26.28 3.27 48.35
N LEU A 2 -27.47 2.70 48.65
CA LEU A 2 -28.56 2.48 47.68
C LEU A 2 -28.85 3.66 46.74
N VAL A 3 -29.07 4.87 47.27
CA VAL A 3 -29.35 6.09 46.47
C VAL A 3 -28.28 6.36 45.40
N MET A 4 -26.99 6.13 45.69
CA MET A 4 -25.91 6.30 44.71
C MET A 4 -25.84 5.17 43.69
N ALA A 5 -26.26 3.95 44.06
CA ALA A 5 -26.39 2.84 43.11
C ALA A 5 -27.53 3.11 42.12
N GLU A 6 -28.68 3.60 42.61
CA GLU A 6 -29.79 4.05 41.75
C GLU A 6 -29.38 5.21 40.83
N GLY A 7 -28.77 6.27 41.35
CA GLY A 7 -28.32 7.41 40.53
C GLY A 7 -27.32 6.99 39.43
N ASN A 8 -26.43 6.04 39.73
CA ASN A 8 -25.50 5.49 38.74
C ASN A 8 -26.19 4.59 37.70
N GLY A 9 -27.20 3.82 38.11
CA GLY A 9 -28.06 3.07 37.19
C GLY A 9 -28.82 4.01 36.26
N ARG A 10 -29.60 4.96 36.82
CA ARG A 10 -30.42 5.95 36.10
C ARG A 10 -29.60 6.69 35.03
N ALA A 11 -28.40 7.18 35.38
CA ALA A 11 -27.53 7.88 34.43
C ALA A 11 -26.98 6.98 33.31
N SER A 12 -26.69 5.70 33.61
CA SER A 12 -26.20 4.72 32.63
C SER A 12 -27.30 4.28 31.65
N HIS A 13 -28.53 4.15 32.14
CA HIS A 13 -29.72 3.97 31.30
C HIS A 13 -29.98 5.22 30.46
N LEU A 14 -29.94 6.43 31.04
CA LEU A 14 -30.15 7.68 30.31
C LEU A 14 -29.14 7.85 29.16
N PHE A 15 -27.85 7.61 29.40
CA PHE A 15 -26.82 7.61 28.36
C PHE A 15 -27.14 6.63 27.22
N SER A 16 -27.59 5.42 27.57
CA SER A 16 -27.97 4.38 26.62
C SER A 16 -29.23 4.76 25.81
N ILE A 17 -30.22 5.38 26.46
CA ILE A 17 -31.46 5.87 25.84
C ILE A 17 -31.16 7.02 24.86
N VAL A 18 -30.31 7.97 25.22
CA VAL A 18 -29.93 9.09 24.35
C VAL A 18 -29.21 8.60 23.08
N LEU A 19 -28.29 7.62 23.20
CA LEU A 19 -27.65 7.02 22.02
C LEU A 19 -28.62 6.16 21.19
N ALA A 20 -29.54 5.43 21.83
CA ALA A 20 -30.58 4.66 21.13
C ALA A 20 -31.53 5.58 20.36
N ALA A 21 -32.00 6.68 20.96
CA ALA A 21 -32.81 7.69 20.30
C ALA A 21 -32.06 8.36 19.14
N ALA A 22 -30.78 8.72 19.31
CA ALA A 22 -29.96 9.30 18.24
C ALA A 22 -29.79 8.34 17.04
N VAL A 23 -29.59 7.03 17.31
CA VAL A 23 -29.54 6.01 16.26
C VAL A 23 -30.91 5.77 15.62
N ALA A 24 -31.99 5.68 16.40
CA ALA A 24 -33.34 5.49 15.89
C ALA A 24 -33.80 6.67 15.00
N LEU A 25 -33.54 7.91 15.43
CA LEU A 25 -33.78 9.11 14.63
C LEU A 25 -32.96 9.09 13.34
N PHE A 26 -31.67 8.74 13.40
CA PHE A 26 -30.85 8.59 12.20
C PHE A 26 -31.44 7.57 11.22
N LEU A 27 -31.78 6.37 11.71
CA LEU A 27 -32.40 5.31 10.91
C LEU A 27 -33.70 5.82 10.26
N LEU A 28 -34.58 6.46 11.03
CA LEU A 28 -35.86 7.01 10.57
C LEU A 28 -35.68 8.11 9.50
N PHE A 29 -34.76 9.06 9.69
CA PHE A 29 -34.44 10.06 8.66
C PHE A 29 -33.84 9.45 7.38
N THR A 30 -33.16 8.32 7.48
CA THR A 30 -32.63 7.60 6.32
C THR A 30 -33.60 6.61 5.67
N ALA A 31 -34.66 6.19 6.37
CA ALA A 31 -35.56 5.14 5.92
C ALA A 31 -36.22 5.43 4.55
N PRO A 32 -36.67 6.66 4.22
CA PRO A 32 -37.20 6.96 2.89
C PRO A 32 -36.17 6.79 1.77
N ALA A 33 -34.90 7.15 2.03
CA ALA A 33 -33.82 6.98 1.07
C ALA A 33 -33.34 5.52 0.96
N ALA A 34 -33.42 4.76 2.06
CA ALA A 34 -33.18 3.32 2.07
C ALA A 34 -34.27 2.58 1.30
N ALA A 35 -35.55 2.94 1.48
CA ALA A 35 -36.69 2.37 0.76
C ALA A 35 -36.64 2.71 -0.74
N ALA A 36 -36.34 3.96 -1.11
CA ALA A 36 -36.17 4.38 -2.51
C ALA A 36 -34.95 3.73 -3.19
N TRP A 37 -33.91 3.39 -2.43
CA TRP A 37 -32.78 2.59 -2.93
C TRP A 37 -33.15 1.11 -3.06
N ALA A 38 -33.96 0.58 -2.12
CA ALA A 38 -34.41 -0.80 -2.09
C ALA A 38 -35.44 -1.15 -3.17
N SER A 39 -36.25 -0.18 -3.61
CA SER A 39 -37.13 -0.34 -4.78
C SER A 39 -36.37 -0.34 -6.10
N THR A 40 -35.07 0.00 -6.13
CA THR A 40 -34.24 -0.28 -7.30
C THR A 40 -33.89 -1.76 -7.36
N HIS A 41 -34.01 -2.38 -8.56
CA HIS A 41 -33.63 -3.77 -8.78
C HIS A 41 -32.17 -4.12 -8.40
N ARG A 42 -31.32 -3.10 -8.17
CA ARG A 42 -29.89 -3.27 -7.84
C ARG A 42 -29.62 -3.66 -6.38
N LEU A 43 -30.63 -3.71 -5.50
CA LEU A 43 -30.43 -4.25 -4.14
C LEU A 43 -30.05 -5.74 -4.20
N HIS A 44 -30.71 -6.55 -5.05
CA HIS A 44 -30.36 -7.96 -5.27
C HIS A 44 -28.94 -8.14 -5.84
N GLU A 45 -28.46 -7.21 -6.68
CA GLU A 45 -27.13 -7.26 -7.29
C GLU A 45 -26.00 -7.07 -6.25
N GLY A 46 -26.25 -6.34 -5.15
CA GLY A 46 -25.21 -5.83 -4.26
C GLY A 46 -25.18 -6.35 -2.82
N TRP A 47 -26.09 -7.25 -2.40
CA TRP A 47 -26.33 -7.50 -0.96
C TRP A 47 -26.58 -8.94 -0.47
N SER A 48 -27.08 -9.85 -1.32
CA SER A 48 -27.53 -11.20 -0.90
C SER A 48 -27.24 -12.32 -1.92
N LEU A 49 -27.64 -13.54 -1.60
CA LEU A 49 -27.20 -14.79 -2.22
C LEU A 49 -28.00 -15.13 -3.49
N ARG A 50 -27.28 -15.38 -4.61
CA ARG A 50 -27.82 -15.82 -5.93
C ARG A 50 -28.75 -14.76 -6.57
N LYS A 51 -29.01 -14.78 -7.89
CA LYS A 51 -28.63 -15.74 -8.94
C LYS A 51 -27.33 -15.39 -9.69
N ARG A 52 -26.91 -16.30 -10.57
CA ARG A 52 -26.30 -15.93 -11.86
C ARG A 52 -27.27 -14.95 -12.52
N VAL A 53 -26.83 -13.75 -12.90
CA VAL A 53 -27.56 -12.99 -13.93
C VAL A 53 -27.48 -13.88 -15.16
N GLU A 54 -28.61 -14.51 -15.52
CA GLU A 54 -28.75 -15.19 -16.81
C GLU A 54 -28.24 -14.21 -17.86
N SER A 55 -27.39 -14.69 -18.77
CA SER A 55 -26.94 -13.88 -19.90
C SER A 55 -28.19 -13.27 -20.52
N VAL A 56 -28.32 -11.94 -20.46
CA VAL A 56 -29.27 -11.22 -21.31
C VAL A 56 -29.08 -11.83 -22.68
N LYS A 57 -30.16 -12.40 -23.23
CA LYS A 57 -30.08 -13.19 -24.45
C LYS A 57 -29.27 -12.43 -25.49
N GLU A 58 -28.57 -13.17 -26.34
CA GLU A 58 -27.79 -12.61 -27.44
C GLU A 58 -28.66 -12.05 -28.58
N ASP A 59 -29.88 -11.61 -28.24
CA ASP A 59 -30.83 -10.75 -28.96
C ASP A 59 -30.21 -9.34 -29.18
N GLY A 60 -29.05 -9.30 -29.84
CA GLY A 60 -28.17 -8.13 -29.90
C GLY A 60 -26.67 -8.44 -30.03
N ALA A 61 -26.26 -9.72 -29.96
CA ALA A 61 -24.92 -10.12 -30.38
C ALA A 61 -24.85 -10.08 -31.91
N ILE A 62 -24.52 -8.90 -32.45
CA ILE A 62 -24.12 -8.76 -33.85
C ILE A 62 -22.78 -9.49 -33.99
N ALA A 63 -22.85 -10.77 -34.30
CA ALA A 63 -21.70 -11.58 -34.67
C ALA A 63 -21.00 -10.90 -35.84
N VAL A 64 -19.68 -10.72 -35.71
CA VAL A 64 -18.86 -10.32 -36.86
C VAL A 64 -18.68 -11.57 -37.72
N VAL A 65 -19.67 -11.83 -38.56
CA VAL A 65 -19.53 -12.77 -39.67
C VAL A 65 -18.55 -12.13 -40.64
N LEU A 66 -17.26 -12.49 -40.49
CA LEU A 66 -16.28 -12.34 -41.54
C LEU A 66 -16.63 -13.36 -42.63
N ASP A 67 -17.54 -12.97 -43.51
CA ASP A 67 -17.75 -13.70 -44.76
C ASP A 67 -16.49 -13.52 -45.64
N ARG A 68 -15.54 -14.42 -45.41
CA ARG A 68 -14.50 -14.77 -46.37
C ARG A 68 -15.00 -16.00 -47.12
N SER A 69 -15.86 -15.77 -48.10
CA SER A 69 -16.01 -16.72 -49.20
C SER A 69 -14.63 -16.94 -49.83
N THR A 70 -14.08 -18.13 -49.62
CA THR A 70 -12.98 -18.64 -50.44
C THR A 70 -13.52 -18.93 -51.82
N ASP A 71 -12.92 -18.31 -52.83
CA ASP A 71 -13.31 -18.42 -54.23
C ASP A 71 -12.84 -19.77 -54.80
N ASP A 72 -13.71 -20.78 -54.71
CA ASP A 72 -13.60 -22.04 -55.46
C ASP A 72 -14.69 -22.03 -56.53
N GLY A 73 -14.28 -21.70 -57.76
CA GLY A 73 -15.20 -21.18 -58.77
C GLY A 73 -16.06 -22.22 -59.49
N ARG A 74 -17.28 -21.79 -59.86
CA ARG A 74 -17.93 -22.24 -61.08
C ARG A 74 -18.70 -21.08 -61.69
N ALA A 75 -18.58 -20.90 -63.01
CA ALA A 75 -19.28 -19.85 -63.71
C ALA A 75 -20.78 -20.16 -63.82
N ASP A 76 -21.60 -19.13 -63.69
CA ASP A 76 -22.73 -18.91 -64.59
C ASP A 76 -23.01 -17.40 -64.71
N GLU A 77 -23.58 -17.01 -65.85
CA GLU A 77 -23.67 -15.61 -66.29
C GLU A 77 -25.12 -15.13 -66.30
N LYS A 78 -25.44 -14.05 -65.55
CA LYS A 78 -26.36 -12.98 -66.02
C LYS A 78 -26.58 -11.80 -65.05
N ASP A 79 -27.15 -10.77 -65.68
CA ASP A 79 -27.89 -9.61 -65.17
C ASP A 79 -27.16 -8.62 -64.23
N GLY A 80 -27.07 -7.38 -64.71
CA GLY A 80 -26.41 -6.28 -64.02
C GLY A 80 -27.33 -5.54 -63.08
N GLU A 81 -27.21 -5.78 -61.77
CA GLU A 81 -27.81 -4.95 -60.73
C GLU A 81 -26.73 -4.18 -59.95
N SER A 82 -27.00 -2.93 -59.60
CA SER A 82 -25.99 -2.06 -58.98
C SER A 82 -25.67 -2.50 -57.55
N ARG A 83 -24.38 -2.74 -57.24
CA ARG A 83 -23.89 -3.15 -55.91
C ARG A 83 -24.05 -2.03 -54.86
N GLY A 84 -25.28 -1.85 -54.37
CA GLY A 84 -25.62 -0.92 -53.32
C GLY A 84 -24.96 -1.29 -51.99
N VAL A 85 -24.00 -0.49 -51.52
CA VAL A 85 -23.36 -0.67 -50.20
C VAL A 85 -24.39 -0.40 -49.10
N ARG A 86 -24.93 -1.48 -48.53
CA ARG A 86 -26.00 -1.43 -47.51
C ARG A 86 -25.48 -0.93 -46.16
N MET A 87 -25.31 0.38 -46.02
CA MET A 87 -24.92 1.03 -44.75
C MET A 87 -25.96 0.78 -43.65
N THR A 88 -25.72 -0.25 -42.83
CA THR A 88 -26.51 -0.53 -41.62
C THR A 88 -26.18 0.50 -40.54
N VAL A 89 -26.97 1.58 -40.48
CA VAL A 89 -26.85 2.61 -39.44
C VAL A 89 -27.07 1.97 -38.07
N GLN A 90 -25.98 1.77 -37.33
CA GLN A 90 -26.01 1.16 -36.00
C GLN A 90 -26.53 2.17 -34.97
N VAL A 91 -27.86 2.25 -34.86
CA VAL A 91 -28.57 3.14 -33.93
C VAL A 91 -28.13 2.83 -32.50
N LYS A 92 -27.61 3.85 -31.83
CA LYS A 92 -27.18 3.75 -30.43
C LYS A 92 -28.40 3.77 -29.49
N PRO A 93 -28.39 3.00 -28.40
CA PRO A 93 -29.45 3.07 -27.40
C PRO A 93 -29.46 4.46 -26.76
N ALA A 94 -30.60 5.15 -26.85
CA ALA A 94 -30.79 6.44 -26.22
C ALA A 94 -30.64 6.30 -24.70
N LEU A 95 -29.82 7.17 -24.11
CA LEU A 95 -29.69 7.25 -22.66
C LEU A 95 -30.98 7.79 -22.03
N ARG A 96 -31.22 7.45 -20.77
CA ARG A 96 -32.41 7.89 -20.02
C ARG A 96 -32.40 9.40 -19.76
N THR A 97 -33.56 9.93 -19.40
CA THR A 97 -33.68 11.21 -18.70
C THR A 97 -33.20 11.03 -17.26
N ALA A 98 -32.43 12.00 -16.76
CA ALA A 98 -32.02 12.02 -15.35
C ALA A 98 -33.21 12.38 -14.46
N SER A 99 -33.31 11.76 -13.28
CA SER A 99 -34.31 12.13 -12.29
C SER A 99 -34.00 13.52 -11.73
N MET A 100 -34.96 14.43 -11.79
CA MET A 100 -34.74 15.82 -11.39
C MET A 100 -34.88 15.95 -9.86
N PRO A 101 -33.80 16.25 -9.10
CA PRO A 101 -33.89 16.32 -7.64
C PRO A 101 -34.77 17.49 -7.20
N SER A 102 -35.61 17.26 -6.18
CA SER A 102 -36.52 18.28 -5.66
C SER A 102 -35.76 19.50 -5.12
N TRP A 103 -36.36 20.70 -5.21
CA TRP A 103 -35.77 21.95 -4.74
C TRP A 103 -35.28 21.86 -3.29
N LEU A 104 -36.08 21.23 -2.43
CA LEU A 104 -35.73 20.98 -1.03
C LEU A 104 -34.50 20.07 -0.91
N SER A 105 -34.45 18.96 -1.65
CA SER A 105 -33.27 18.06 -1.63
C SER A 105 -32.01 18.73 -2.19
N VAL A 106 -32.16 19.61 -3.18
CA VAL A 106 -31.10 20.44 -3.77
C VAL A 106 -30.50 21.40 -2.73
N ASN A 107 -31.34 22.14 -2.03
CA ASN A 107 -30.89 23.13 -1.06
C ASN A 107 -30.37 22.49 0.22
N LEU A 108 -31.01 21.43 0.73
CA LEU A 108 -30.52 20.67 1.89
C LEU A 108 -29.15 20.02 1.60
N ARG A 109 -28.94 19.43 0.42
CA ARG A 109 -27.62 18.90 0.01
C ARG A 109 -26.58 20.02 -0.15
N THR A 110 -26.97 21.17 -0.70
CA THR A 110 -26.06 22.32 -0.85
C THR A 110 -25.65 22.91 0.51
N ALA A 111 -26.59 23.07 1.44
CA ALA A 111 -26.31 23.49 2.81
C ALA A 111 -25.44 22.46 3.54
N TYR A 112 -25.74 21.15 3.40
CA TYR A 112 -24.94 20.07 3.97
C TYR A 112 -23.49 20.07 3.45
N ASN A 113 -23.29 20.25 2.14
CA ASN A 113 -21.95 20.32 1.54
C ASN A 113 -21.15 21.52 2.09
N LYS A 114 -21.77 22.70 2.18
CA LYS A 114 -21.11 23.92 2.68
C LYS A 114 -20.80 23.86 4.18
N LEU A 115 -21.76 23.43 5.00
CA LEU A 115 -21.66 23.46 6.47
C LEU A 115 -20.94 22.24 7.05
N PHE A 116 -21.19 21.04 6.52
CA PHE A 116 -20.78 19.79 7.19
C PHE A 116 -19.70 19.00 6.48
N LEU A 117 -19.52 19.13 5.14
CA LEU A 117 -18.45 18.44 4.40
C LEU A 117 -17.13 19.23 4.30
N ARG A 118 -17.14 20.53 4.63
CA ARG A 118 -15.90 21.34 4.71
C ARG A 118 -14.92 20.68 5.70
N PRO A 119 -13.64 20.49 5.34
CA PRO A 119 -12.65 19.98 6.29
C PRO A 119 -12.33 21.03 7.35
N LEU A 120 -12.03 20.57 8.57
CA LEU A 120 -11.46 21.42 9.61
C LEU A 120 -9.99 21.76 9.29
N PRO A 121 -9.52 22.98 9.63
CA PRO A 121 -8.10 23.29 9.59
C PRO A 121 -7.31 22.34 10.52
N PHE A 122 -6.08 22.02 10.12
CA PHE A 122 -5.14 21.13 10.83
C PHE A 122 -5.63 19.69 11.13
N SER A 123 -6.79 19.27 10.60
CA SER A 123 -7.45 18.01 10.95
C SER A 123 -7.76 17.11 9.74
N SER A 124 -8.08 15.85 10.01
CA SER A 124 -8.65 14.90 9.04
C SER A 124 -10.19 14.88 9.05
N TYR A 125 -10.82 15.51 10.04
CA TYR A 125 -12.27 15.54 10.20
C TYR A 125 -12.92 16.69 9.42
N VAL A 126 -14.18 16.50 9.04
CA VAL A 126 -15.06 17.58 8.52
C VAL A 126 -15.92 18.16 9.64
N TYR A 127 -16.44 19.38 9.48
CA TYR A 127 -17.25 20.06 10.51
C TYR A 127 -18.43 19.19 11.01
N GLY A 128 -19.10 18.43 10.13
CA GLY A 128 -20.17 17.51 10.55
C GLY A 128 -19.70 16.34 11.44
N GLN A 129 -18.47 15.85 11.23
CA GLN A 129 -17.88 14.85 12.14
C GLN A 129 -17.48 15.49 13.46
N ALA A 130 -16.97 16.73 13.43
CA ALA A 130 -16.60 17.47 14.63
C ALA A 130 -17.82 17.77 15.52
N LEU A 131 -18.95 18.18 14.94
CA LEU A 131 -20.19 18.39 15.67
C LEU A 131 -20.67 17.11 16.38
N ILE A 132 -20.60 15.95 15.71
CA ILE A 132 -20.97 14.66 16.32
C ILE A 132 -19.95 14.24 17.39
N LEU A 133 -18.65 14.45 17.18
CA LEU A 133 -17.60 14.22 18.19
C LEU A 133 -17.87 15.05 19.46
N VAL A 134 -18.14 16.36 19.30
CA VAL A 134 -18.44 17.28 20.40
C VAL A 134 -19.75 16.89 21.10
N GLY A 135 -20.81 16.59 20.36
CA GLY A 135 -22.08 16.13 20.93
C GLY A 135 -21.95 14.83 21.72
N TYR A 136 -21.20 13.84 21.22
CA TYR A 136 -20.95 12.58 21.93
C TYR A 136 -20.14 12.81 23.22
N VAL A 137 -19.11 13.66 23.17
CA VAL A 137 -18.34 14.04 24.37
C VAL A 137 -19.19 14.84 25.36
N ALA A 138 -20.05 15.74 24.89
CA ALA A 138 -20.94 16.52 25.75
C ALA A 138 -21.97 15.63 26.47
N VAL A 139 -22.61 14.69 25.78
CA VAL A 139 -23.52 13.71 26.40
C VAL A 139 -22.78 12.81 27.40
N PHE A 140 -21.55 12.40 27.09
CA PHE A 140 -20.71 11.62 28.00
C PHE A 140 -20.33 12.40 29.27
N LEU A 141 -19.84 13.64 29.13
CA LEU A 141 -19.48 14.50 30.26
C LEU A 141 -20.70 14.91 31.08
N PHE A 142 -21.84 15.16 30.43
CA PHE A 142 -23.12 15.38 31.10
C PHE A 142 -23.49 14.16 31.95
N CYS A 143 -23.56 12.95 31.38
CA CYS A 143 -23.88 11.75 32.17
C CYS A 143 -22.83 11.46 33.27
N LEU A 144 -21.56 11.86 33.09
CA LEU A 144 -20.49 11.71 34.08
C LEU A 144 -20.64 12.64 35.29
N LEU A 145 -21.18 13.85 35.10
CA LEU A 145 -21.24 14.90 36.12
C LEU A 145 -22.65 15.19 36.66
N PHE A 146 -23.69 14.95 35.86
CA PHE A 146 -25.09 15.21 36.20
C PHE A 146 -25.51 14.49 37.48
N ASP A 147 -26.17 15.19 38.40
CA ASP A 147 -26.61 14.64 39.70
C ASP A 147 -25.44 13.99 40.49
N THR A 148 -24.26 14.64 40.47
CA THR A 148 -23.12 14.28 41.34
C THR A 148 -22.49 15.52 41.95
N SER A 149 -22.37 15.54 43.29
CA SER A 149 -21.72 16.64 44.03
C SER A 149 -20.19 16.67 43.86
N SER A 150 -19.58 15.50 43.60
CA SER A 150 -18.19 15.41 43.14
C SER A 150 -17.92 14.05 42.49
N PRO A 151 -17.10 13.98 41.42
CA PRO A 151 -16.57 12.71 40.93
C PRO A 151 -15.78 11.93 42.00
N ARG A 152 -15.21 12.62 43.00
CA ARG A 152 -14.46 11.99 44.10
C ARG A 152 -15.34 11.22 45.08
N THR A 153 -16.55 11.72 45.37
CA THR A 153 -17.50 11.03 46.26
C THR A 153 -18.20 9.87 45.56
N ASN A 154 -18.43 9.97 44.25
CA ASN A 154 -19.05 8.92 43.44
C ASN A 154 -18.04 8.21 42.51
N TRP A 155 -16.99 7.62 43.08
CA TRP A 155 -15.92 6.92 42.35
C TRP A 155 -16.40 5.78 41.44
N ARG A 156 -17.61 5.25 41.64
CA ARG A 156 -18.23 4.20 40.79
C ARG A 156 -18.80 4.75 39.47
N ARG A 157 -19.22 6.03 39.43
CA ARG A 157 -19.90 6.64 38.27
C ARG A 157 -19.14 6.55 36.94
N PRO A 158 -17.81 6.80 36.87
CA PRO A 158 -17.08 6.66 35.61
C PRO A 158 -17.09 5.22 35.08
N GLY A 159 -16.92 4.23 35.96
CA GLY A 159 -16.95 2.80 35.59
C GLY A 159 -18.31 2.36 35.06
N CYS A 160 -19.39 2.82 35.67
CA CYS A 160 -20.76 2.55 35.20
C CYS A 160 -21.01 3.04 33.76
N ILE A 161 -20.56 4.26 33.44
CA ILE A 161 -20.74 4.85 32.10
C ILE A 161 -19.80 4.20 31.08
N ALA A 162 -18.58 3.84 31.48
CA ALA A 162 -17.66 3.08 30.64
C ALA A 162 -18.25 1.72 30.24
N ALA A 163 -18.91 1.01 31.16
CA ALA A 163 -19.63 -0.22 30.85
C ALA A 163 -20.85 0.04 29.93
N ALA A 164 -21.64 1.08 30.21
CA ALA A 164 -22.79 1.46 29.37
C ALA A 164 -22.43 1.82 27.91
N GLN A 165 -21.18 2.24 27.66
CA GLN A 165 -20.67 2.50 26.32
C GLN A 165 -20.32 1.23 25.52
N LEU A 166 -20.20 0.05 26.13
CA LEU A 166 -19.69 -1.15 25.44
C LEU A 166 -20.52 -1.62 24.24
N PRO A 167 -21.86 -1.70 24.28
CA PRO A 167 -22.65 -2.08 23.10
C PRO A 167 -22.40 -1.13 21.92
N TRP A 168 -22.29 0.16 22.19
CA TRP A 168 -22.01 1.20 21.20
C TRP A 168 -20.58 1.11 20.65
N LEU A 169 -19.60 0.84 21.50
CA LEU A 169 -18.19 0.64 21.12
C LEU A 169 -18.03 -0.49 20.10
N PHE A 170 -18.77 -1.59 20.30
CA PHE A 170 -18.80 -2.74 19.40
C PHE A 170 -19.65 -2.48 18.15
N LEU A 171 -20.80 -1.81 18.27
CA LEU A 171 -21.64 -1.40 17.12
C LEU A 171 -20.88 -0.52 16.11
N PHE A 172 -19.99 0.36 16.59
CA PHE A 172 -19.13 1.18 15.71
C PHE A 172 -17.89 0.45 15.18
N ALA A 173 -17.61 -0.78 15.64
CA ALA A 173 -16.48 -1.61 15.23
C ALA A 173 -16.85 -2.67 14.19
N THR A 174 -18.04 -3.27 14.31
CA THR A 174 -18.48 -4.41 13.50
C THR A 174 -18.73 -4.03 12.03
N LYS A 175 -18.45 -4.95 11.10
CA LYS A 175 -18.49 -4.67 9.65
C LYS A 175 -19.92 -4.58 9.11
N ASN A 176 -20.82 -5.42 9.61
CA ASN A 176 -22.24 -5.52 9.22
C ASN A 176 -23.16 -4.90 10.28
N ASN A 177 -22.73 -3.82 10.93
CA ASN A 177 -23.54 -3.11 11.92
C ASN A 177 -24.85 -2.55 11.32
N LEU A 178 -25.85 -2.26 12.16
CA LEU A 178 -27.17 -1.77 11.73
C LEU A 178 -27.11 -0.49 10.88
N LEU A 179 -26.09 0.36 11.05
CA LEU A 179 -25.90 1.57 10.25
C LEU A 179 -25.31 1.26 8.86
N ALA A 180 -24.56 0.16 8.72
CA ALA A 180 -24.11 -0.38 7.43
C ALA A 180 -25.25 -0.98 6.61
N LEU A 181 -26.36 -1.40 7.26
CA LEU A 181 -27.61 -1.75 6.55
C LEU A 181 -28.21 -0.55 5.81
N VAL A 182 -27.90 0.68 6.25
CA VAL A 182 -28.26 1.96 5.62
C VAL A 182 -27.16 2.41 4.62
N GLY A 183 -26.41 1.45 4.07
CA GLY A 183 -25.33 1.69 3.12
C GLY A 183 -24.10 2.43 3.68
N MET A 184 -24.05 2.72 4.99
CA MET A 184 -22.89 3.35 5.62
C MET A 184 -21.80 2.32 5.93
N GLY A 185 -20.94 2.05 4.96
CA GLY A 185 -19.76 1.20 5.16
C GLY A 185 -19.01 1.51 6.46
N TYR A 186 -18.64 0.46 7.21
CA TYR A 186 -18.05 0.54 8.56
C TYR A 186 -16.79 1.43 8.62
N GLU A 187 -16.06 1.57 7.50
CA GLU A 187 -14.90 2.46 7.39
C GLU A 187 -15.26 3.93 7.67
N LYS A 188 -16.51 4.33 7.38
CA LYS A 188 -17.06 5.67 7.63
C LYS A 188 -17.54 5.86 9.08
N LEU A 189 -17.54 4.81 9.92
CA LEU A 189 -17.97 4.82 11.33
C LEU A 189 -16.84 4.56 12.33
N ASN A 190 -15.73 3.95 11.89
CA ASN A 190 -14.56 3.61 12.73
C ASN A 190 -13.99 4.79 13.56
N TRP A 191 -14.23 6.06 13.16
CA TRP A 191 -13.86 7.22 13.98
C TRP A 191 -14.68 7.38 15.26
N LEU A 192 -15.95 6.95 15.29
CA LEU A 192 -16.77 6.87 16.50
C LEU A 192 -16.26 5.79 17.45
N HIS A 193 -15.94 4.59 16.93
CA HIS A 193 -15.29 3.53 17.70
C HIS A 193 -14.00 4.03 18.38
N ARG A 194 -13.16 4.78 17.66
CA ARG A 194 -11.94 5.39 18.22
C ARG A 194 -12.20 6.52 19.23
N LEU A 195 -13.36 7.17 19.22
CA LEU A 195 -13.76 8.09 20.28
C LEU A 195 -14.23 7.30 21.50
N ALA A 196 -15.27 6.48 21.33
CA ALA A 196 -15.88 5.68 22.39
C ALA A 196 -14.84 4.83 23.13
N GLY A 197 -13.93 4.16 22.43
CA GLY A 197 -12.91 3.31 23.05
C GLY A 197 -11.94 4.08 23.94
N ARG A 198 -11.65 5.35 23.61
CA ARG A 198 -10.87 6.24 24.48
C ARG A 198 -11.67 6.69 25.69
N LEU A 199 -12.96 6.99 25.53
CA LEU A 199 -13.82 7.45 26.64
C LEU A 199 -14.09 6.31 27.64
N VAL A 200 -14.35 5.09 27.16
CA VAL A 200 -14.42 3.85 27.97
C VAL A 200 -13.13 3.66 28.77
N ILE A 201 -11.97 3.69 28.11
CA ILE A 201 -10.68 3.49 28.79
C ILE A 201 -10.38 4.62 29.79
N LEU A 202 -10.57 5.89 29.42
CA LEU A 202 -10.28 7.01 30.31
C LEU A 202 -11.20 7.05 31.52
N ALA A 203 -12.49 6.72 31.38
CA ALA A 203 -13.39 6.59 32.53
C ALA A 203 -13.11 5.33 33.35
N GLY A 204 -12.71 4.22 32.73
CA GLY A 204 -12.25 3.01 33.44
C GLY A 204 -11.01 3.28 34.29
N LEU A 205 -10.00 3.95 33.74
CA LEU A 205 -8.78 4.33 34.48
C LEU A 205 -9.07 5.40 35.54
N LEU A 206 -9.96 6.36 35.28
CA LEU A 206 -10.42 7.32 36.29
C LEU A 206 -11.13 6.61 37.44
N HIS A 207 -11.99 5.62 37.15
CA HIS A 207 -12.62 4.77 38.15
C HIS A 207 -11.58 4.02 39.00
N THR A 208 -10.56 3.42 38.38
CA THR A 208 -9.45 2.76 39.10
C THR A 208 -8.70 3.74 40.01
N VAL A 209 -8.30 4.91 39.51
CA VAL A 209 -7.55 5.91 40.29
C VAL A 209 -8.37 6.46 41.46
N LEU A 210 -9.67 6.71 41.25
CA LEU A 210 -10.57 7.17 42.31
C LEU A 210 -10.83 6.07 43.35
N PHE A 211 -10.98 4.81 42.92
CA PHE A 211 -11.10 3.66 43.83
C PHE A 211 -9.85 3.51 44.72
N LEU A 212 -8.65 3.46 44.12
CA LEU A 212 -7.38 3.30 44.85
C LEU A 212 -7.08 4.43 45.84
N ARG A 213 -7.69 5.61 45.66
CA ARG A 213 -7.58 6.73 46.59
C ARG A 213 -8.59 6.66 47.76
N MET A 214 -9.64 5.86 47.63
CA MET A 214 -10.80 5.85 48.55
C MET A 214 -10.98 4.52 49.30
N ALA A 215 -10.35 3.43 48.87
CA ALA A 215 -10.47 2.12 49.49
C ALA A 215 -9.18 1.27 49.33
N PRO A 216 -8.82 0.45 50.35
CA PRO A 216 -7.69 -0.49 50.26
C PRO A 216 -7.96 -1.68 49.32
N LEU A 217 -6.89 -2.35 48.89
CA LEU A 217 -6.94 -3.52 48.01
C LEU A 217 -6.95 -4.84 48.81
N HIS A 218 -8.14 -5.41 49.02
CA HIS A 218 -8.29 -6.76 49.59
C HIS A 218 -8.26 -7.82 48.48
N VAL A 219 -7.07 -8.28 48.09
CA VAL A 219 -6.86 -9.18 46.92
C VAL A 219 -7.60 -10.52 46.97
N HIS A 220 -8.12 -10.93 48.14
CA HIS A 220 -8.96 -12.12 48.30
C HIS A 220 -10.40 -11.93 47.78
N GLU A 221 -10.88 -10.70 47.62
CA GLU A 221 -12.17 -10.43 47.00
C GLU A 221 -12.07 -10.49 45.47
N PRO A 222 -12.93 -11.26 44.76
CA PRO A 222 -12.88 -11.38 43.30
C PRO A 222 -12.98 -10.04 42.56
N VAL A 223 -13.69 -9.06 43.12
CA VAL A 223 -13.82 -7.69 42.60
C VAL A 223 -12.47 -6.97 42.61
N HIS A 224 -11.69 -7.12 43.68
CA HIS A 224 -10.39 -6.48 43.89
C HIS A 224 -9.26 -7.14 43.07
N LEU A 225 -9.41 -8.41 42.66
CA LEU A 225 -8.52 -9.08 41.71
C LEU A 225 -8.82 -8.71 40.25
N THR A 226 -10.11 -8.67 39.87
CA THR A 226 -10.55 -8.41 38.49
C THR A 226 -10.40 -6.94 38.07
N GLY A 227 -10.55 -5.98 38.99
CA GLY A 227 -10.38 -4.55 38.71
C GLY A 227 -9.00 -4.19 38.15
N PRO A 228 -7.89 -4.60 38.79
CA PRO A 228 -6.54 -4.47 38.25
C PRO A 228 -6.35 -5.12 36.86
N ILE A 229 -6.95 -6.29 36.60
CA ILE A 229 -6.88 -6.95 35.29
C ILE A 229 -7.57 -6.08 34.21
N CYS A 230 -8.76 -5.53 34.50
CA CYS A 230 -9.42 -4.56 33.63
C CYS A 230 -8.55 -3.30 33.38
N ALA A 231 -7.88 -2.79 34.41
CA ALA A 231 -7.01 -1.61 34.30
C ALA A 231 -5.77 -1.89 33.43
N VAL A 232 -5.06 -3.00 33.66
CA VAL A 232 -3.90 -3.41 32.86
C VAL A 232 -4.29 -3.63 31.40
N ALA A 233 -5.38 -4.35 31.14
CA ALA A 233 -5.91 -4.52 29.78
C ALA A 233 -6.24 -3.18 29.11
N SER A 234 -6.83 -2.24 29.86
CA SER A 234 -7.13 -0.88 29.38
C SER A 234 -5.88 -0.07 29.02
N VAL A 235 -4.80 -0.17 29.82
CA VAL A 235 -3.51 0.47 29.52
C VAL A 235 -2.87 -0.13 28.27
N VAL A 236 -2.81 -1.47 28.16
CA VAL A 236 -2.27 -2.15 26.97
C VAL A 236 -3.05 -1.75 25.71
N LEU A 237 -4.38 -1.73 25.78
CA LEU A 237 -5.26 -1.28 24.70
C LEU A 237 -4.97 0.17 24.30
N LEU A 238 -4.79 1.08 25.26
CA LEU A 238 -4.53 2.49 25.00
C LEU A 238 -3.18 2.72 24.32
N LEU A 239 -2.11 2.21 24.92
CA LEU A 239 -0.74 2.42 24.48
C LEU A 239 -0.50 1.85 23.08
N THR A 240 -0.94 0.62 22.83
CA THR A 240 -0.73 -0.03 21.52
C THR A 240 -1.63 0.54 20.42
N SER A 241 -2.76 1.15 20.78
CA SER A 241 -3.67 1.81 19.83
C SER A 241 -3.25 3.23 19.41
N PHE A 242 -2.14 3.77 19.95
CA PHE A 242 -1.64 5.08 19.54
C PHE A 242 -1.32 5.15 18.03
N PRO A 243 -1.54 6.31 17.37
CA PRO A 243 -1.30 6.45 15.93
C PRO A 243 0.14 6.17 15.48
N PHE A 244 1.13 6.30 16.37
CA PHE A 244 2.51 5.89 16.13
C PHE A 244 2.62 4.36 16.08
N VAL A 245 2.38 3.67 17.21
CA VAL A 245 2.50 2.21 17.33
C VAL A 245 1.69 1.46 16.28
N ARG A 246 0.45 1.91 15.98
CA ARG A 246 -0.38 1.28 14.93
C ARG A 246 0.17 1.46 13.51
N ARG A 247 0.95 2.51 13.22
CA ARG A 247 1.58 2.73 11.91
C ARG A 247 2.90 1.98 11.78
N THR A 248 3.77 2.05 12.80
CA THR A 248 5.10 1.44 12.78
C THR A 248 5.05 -0.06 13.05
N CYS A 249 4.29 -0.48 14.06
CA CYS A 249 4.28 -1.83 14.62
C CYS A 249 2.88 -2.47 14.55
N TYR A 250 2.22 -2.39 13.38
CA TYR A 250 0.82 -2.81 13.19
C TYR A 250 0.50 -4.25 13.68
N GLN A 251 1.46 -5.17 13.63
CA GLN A 251 1.28 -6.54 14.17
C GLN A 251 1.14 -6.58 15.69
N VAL A 252 1.97 -5.81 16.41
CA VAL A 252 1.88 -5.67 17.87
C VAL A 252 0.52 -5.11 18.23
N PHE A 253 0.13 -3.98 17.60
CA PHE A 253 -1.21 -3.40 17.75
C PHE A 253 -2.33 -4.42 17.53
N LEU A 254 -2.31 -5.17 16.41
CA LEU A 254 -3.40 -6.08 16.09
C LEU A 254 -3.57 -7.20 17.14
N VAL A 255 -2.46 -7.83 17.55
CA VAL A 255 -2.49 -8.92 18.52
C VAL A 255 -2.83 -8.41 19.92
N SER A 256 -2.17 -7.34 20.39
CA SER A 256 -2.45 -6.74 21.70
C SER A 256 -3.87 -6.20 21.81
N HIS A 257 -4.44 -5.69 20.71
CA HIS A 257 -5.81 -5.18 20.71
C HIS A 257 -6.83 -6.32 20.79
N ILE A 258 -6.62 -7.42 20.04
CA ILE A 258 -7.50 -8.61 20.10
C ILE A 258 -7.45 -9.24 21.50
N VAL A 259 -6.27 -9.54 22.03
CA VAL A 259 -6.12 -10.16 23.36
C VAL A 259 -6.65 -9.19 24.43
N GLY A 260 -6.26 -7.92 24.37
CA GLY A 260 -6.62 -6.91 25.35
C GLY A 260 -8.13 -6.68 25.47
N TRP A 261 -8.89 -6.65 24.36
CA TRP A 261 -10.35 -6.49 24.46
C TRP A 261 -11.04 -7.73 25.00
N ILE A 262 -10.56 -8.94 24.65
CA ILE A 262 -11.09 -10.20 25.19
C ILE A 262 -10.85 -10.25 26.71
N THR A 263 -9.61 -10.01 27.16
CA THR A 263 -9.26 -9.95 28.58
C THR A 263 -10.08 -8.90 29.33
N PHE A 264 -10.24 -7.69 28.77
CA PHE A 264 -11.05 -6.63 29.37
C PHE A 264 -12.52 -7.03 29.53
N VAL A 265 -13.16 -7.55 28.47
CA VAL A 265 -14.59 -7.91 28.49
C VAL A 265 -14.85 -9.08 29.44
N VAL A 266 -13.98 -10.09 29.47
CA VAL A 266 -14.09 -11.23 30.40
C VAL A 266 -13.90 -10.76 31.84
N ALA A 267 -12.82 -10.04 32.16
CA ALA A 267 -12.57 -9.55 33.51
C ALA A 267 -13.69 -8.64 34.03
N LEU A 268 -14.25 -7.77 33.18
CA LEU A 268 -15.35 -6.88 33.55
C LEU A 268 -16.65 -7.64 33.87
N ALA A 269 -16.93 -8.76 33.19
CA ALA A 269 -18.09 -9.62 33.47
C ALA A 269 -18.04 -10.33 34.83
N PHE A 270 -16.85 -10.45 35.42
CA PHE A 270 -16.61 -10.92 36.78
C PHE A 270 -16.43 -9.78 37.80
N HIS A 271 -16.02 -8.58 37.36
CA HIS A 271 -15.73 -7.44 38.24
C HIS A 271 -16.96 -6.83 38.92
N VAL A 272 -18.03 -6.57 38.17
CA VAL A 272 -19.33 -6.15 38.76
C VAL A 272 -20.47 -6.95 38.11
N PRO A 273 -20.66 -8.23 38.48
CA PRO A 273 -21.51 -9.18 37.74
C PRO A 273 -22.92 -8.69 37.45
N THR A 274 -23.61 -8.12 38.45
CA THR A 274 -25.01 -7.67 38.35
C THR A 274 -25.19 -6.48 37.40
N PHE A 275 -24.19 -5.59 37.32
CA PHE A 275 -24.27 -4.38 36.50
C PHE A 275 -23.64 -4.55 35.11
N ALA A 276 -22.49 -5.22 35.02
CA ALA A 276 -21.69 -5.29 33.80
C ALA A 276 -22.18 -6.36 32.81
N ARG A 277 -22.68 -7.50 33.30
CA ARG A 277 -23.12 -8.62 32.44
C ARG A 277 -24.14 -8.25 31.35
N PRO A 278 -25.19 -7.43 31.58
CA PRO A 278 -26.10 -7.05 30.49
C PRO A 278 -25.41 -6.25 29.37
N TYR A 279 -24.53 -5.30 29.71
CA TYR A 279 -23.79 -4.53 28.71
C TYR A 279 -22.74 -5.39 27.96
N VAL A 280 -22.07 -6.30 28.67
CA VAL A 280 -21.16 -7.28 28.07
C VAL A 280 -21.90 -8.24 27.14
N ALA A 281 -23.03 -8.79 27.57
CA ALA A 281 -23.85 -9.68 26.74
C ALA A 281 -24.35 -8.98 25.47
N ALA A 282 -24.82 -7.74 25.57
CA ALA A 282 -25.22 -6.95 24.40
C ALA A 282 -24.04 -6.68 23.44
N ALA A 283 -22.85 -6.36 23.96
CA ALA A 283 -21.64 -6.17 23.13
C ALA A 283 -21.19 -7.48 22.44
N ILE A 284 -21.20 -8.61 23.16
CA ILE A 284 -20.87 -9.94 22.61
C ILE A 284 -21.90 -10.36 21.55
N THR A 285 -23.20 -10.16 21.79
CA THR A 285 -24.26 -10.46 20.80
C THR A 285 -24.08 -9.65 19.51
N LEU A 286 -23.78 -8.34 19.61
CA LEU A 286 -23.49 -7.51 18.44
C LEU A 286 -22.25 -8.01 17.66
N TYR A 287 -21.22 -8.49 18.36
CA TYR A 287 -20.04 -9.09 17.74
C TYR A 287 -20.33 -10.46 17.09
N ALA A 288 -21.12 -11.31 17.76
CA ALA A 288 -21.51 -12.63 17.27
C ALA A 288 -22.39 -12.53 16.01
N LEU A 289 -23.32 -11.58 15.97
CA LEU A 289 -24.14 -11.29 14.79
C LEU A 289 -23.28 -10.80 13.61
N ASP A 290 -22.26 -9.98 13.85
CA ASP A 290 -21.31 -9.60 12.80
C ASP A 290 -20.47 -10.80 12.34
N ALA A 291 -19.95 -11.62 13.26
CA ALA A 291 -19.18 -12.82 12.93
C ALA A 291 -19.99 -13.82 12.10
N LEU A 292 -21.25 -14.07 12.46
CA LEU A 292 -22.19 -14.90 11.71
C LEU A 292 -22.50 -14.29 10.34
N SER A 293 -22.78 -12.99 10.27
CA SER A 293 -23.02 -12.28 9.00
C SER A 293 -21.80 -12.36 8.06
N ARG A 294 -20.57 -12.23 8.61
CA ARG A 294 -19.31 -12.40 7.88
C ARG A 294 -19.09 -13.83 7.41
N LEU A 295 -19.45 -14.84 8.22
CA LEU A 295 -19.39 -16.25 7.83
C LEU A 295 -20.34 -16.54 6.66
N LEU A 296 -21.61 -16.15 6.77
CA LEU A 296 -22.63 -16.30 5.72
C LEU A 296 -22.31 -15.50 4.43
N ARG A 297 -21.51 -14.42 4.54
CA ARG A 297 -21.01 -13.62 3.41
C ARG A 297 -19.63 -14.06 2.89
N THR A 298 -19.02 -15.11 3.45
CA THR A 298 -17.75 -15.64 2.98
C THR A 298 -17.96 -16.71 1.91
N ARG A 299 -17.35 -16.50 0.73
CA ARG A 299 -17.45 -17.40 -0.43
C ARG A 299 -16.11 -18.07 -0.68
N LEU A 300 -16.08 -19.39 -0.76
CA LEU A 300 -14.88 -20.16 -1.10
C LEU A 300 -14.78 -20.35 -2.61
N GLY A 301 -13.55 -20.44 -3.13
CA GLY A 301 -13.31 -20.73 -4.53
C GLY A 301 -11.84 -20.60 -4.92
N TYR A 302 -11.58 -20.65 -6.23
CA TYR A 302 -10.23 -20.53 -6.78
C TYR A 302 -10.07 -19.20 -7.53
N ALA A 303 -8.86 -18.68 -7.53
CA ALA A 303 -8.46 -17.52 -8.30
C ALA A 303 -7.09 -17.71 -8.94
N THR A 304 -6.94 -17.20 -10.15
CA THR A 304 -5.66 -17.12 -10.85
C THR A 304 -4.94 -15.85 -10.46
N ILE A 305 -3.65 -15.92 -10.11
CA ILE A 305 -2.77 -14.77 -9.93
C ILE A 305 -1.77 -14.65 -11.08
N SER A 306 -1.47 -13.42 -11.47
CA SER A 306 -0.43 -13.07 -12.44
C SER A 306 0.21 -11.74 -12.08
N ALA A 307 1.52 -11.61 -12.27
CA ALA A 307 2.26 -10.38 -11.99
C ALA A 307 1.95 -9.27 -13.02
N LEU A 308 2.05 -8.02 -12.57
CA LEU A 308 1.88 -6.80 -13.40
C LEU A 308 3.05 -5.82 -13.17
N PRO A 309 3.39 -4.99 -14.17
CA PRO A 309 4.35 -3.89 -14.03
C PRO A 309 4.06 -2.97 -12.84
N GLY A 310 5.12 -2.36 -12.29
CA GLY A 310 5.02 -1.44 -11.15
C GLY A 310 4.76 -2.10 -9.79
N GLY A 311 5.05 -3.40 -9.65
CA GLY A 311 4.92 -4.13 -8.37
C GLY A 311 3.47 -4.40 -7.98
N MET A 312 2.67 -4.85 -8.96
CA MET A 312 1.28 -5.23 -8.75
C MET A 312 1.02 -6.69 -9.16
N THR A 313 -0.09 -7.24 -8.68
CA THR A 313 -0.58 -8.57 -9.05
C THR A 313 -2.04 -8.43 -9.47
N ARG A 314 -2.42 -9.04 -10.59
CA ARG A 314 -3.81 -9.28 -10.96
C ARG A 314 -4.23 -10.60 -10.34
N LEU A 315 -5.32 -10.60 -9.58
CA LEU A 315 -5.98 -11.80 -9.10
C LEU A 315 -7.37 -11.87 -9.71
N GLU A 316 -7.73 -12.97 -10.36
CA GLU A 316 -9.01 -13.14 -11.06
C GLU A 316 -9.70 -14.43 -10.62
N SER A 317 -10.89 -14.34 -10.02
CA SER A 317 -11.60 -15.54 -9.54
C SER A 317 -12.21 -16.33 -10.70
N MET A 318 -11.91 -17.62 -10.70
CA MET A 318 -12.45 -18.60 -11.65
C MET A 318 -13.87 -19.02 -11.24
N THR A 319 -14.11 -19.11 -9.93
CA THR A 319 -15.35 -19.62 -9.32
C THR A 319 -16.43 -18.54 -9.13
N LEU A 320 -16.05 -17.31 -8.77
CA LEU A 320 -17.00 -16.28 -8.33
C LEU A 320 -17.16 -15.20 -9.41
N LYS A 321 -18.38 -15.09 -9.97
CA LYS A 321 -18.68 -14.23 -11.14
C LYS A 321 -19.84 -13.23 -10.98
N SER A 322 -20.48 -13.14 -9.81
CA SER A 322 -21.54 -12.15 -9.53
C SER A 322 -21.77 -11.87 -8.04
N GLY A 323 -22.55 -10.84 -7.73
CA GLY A 323 -22.99 -10.49 -6.37
C GLY A 323 -22.13 -9.43 -5.69
N TRP A 324 -21.83 -8.35 -6.41
CA TRP A 324 -21.23 -7.09 -5.97
C TRP A 324 -21.55 -6.00 -7.00
N ARG A 325 -21.38 -4.74 -6.61
CA ARG A 325 -21.51 -3.54 -7.46
C ARG A 325 -20.22 -2.72 -7.49
N ALA A 326 -20.09 -1.81 -8.45
CA ALA A 326 -18.92 -0.95 -8.52
C ALA A 326 -18.77 -0.07 -7.26
N GLY A 327 -17.53 0.15 -6.83
CA GLY A 327 -17.21 0.93 -5.63
C GLY A 327 -17.48 0.26 -4.29
N GLN A 328 -18.06 -0.95 -4.28
CA GLN A 328 -17.96 -1.85 -3.14
C GLN A 328 -16.52 -2.38 -3.01
N HIS A 329 -16.22 -3.06 -1.90
CA HIS A 329 -14.98 -3.81 -1.69
C HIS A 329 -15.24 -5.18 -1.07
N VAL A 330 -14.31 -6.11 -1.26
CA VAL A 330 -14.33 -7.46 -0.68
C VAL A 330 -13.07 -7.69 0.13
N TRP A 331 -13.15 -8.58 1.12
CA TRP A 331 -12.02 -9.03 1.92
C TRP A 331 -11.52 -10.39 1.40
N LEU A 332 -10.36 -10.39 0.76
CA LEU A 332 -9.68 -11.59 0.26
C LEU A 332 -8.87 -12.26 1.39
N ARG A 333 -8.92 -13.59 1.47
CA ARG A 333 -7.98 -14.46 2.19
C ARG A 333 -7.46 -15.54 1.24
N THR A 334 -6.22 -16.00 1.41
CA THR A 334 -5.60 -17.04 0.56
C THR A 334 -4.82 -18.05 1.39
N TRP A 335 -4.90 -19.34 1.03
CA TRP A 335 -4.13 -20.39 1.71
C TRP A 335 -2.68 -20.41 1.20
N GLY A 336 -1.73 -20.63 2.12
CA GLY A 336 -0.30 -20.56 1.84
C GLY A 336 0.21 -19.18 1.40
N GLY A 337 -0.54 -18.10 1.61
CA GLY A 337 -0.17 -16.74 1.19
C GLY A 337 0.78 -16.03 2.17
N ALA A 338 0.35 -15.84 3.42
CA ALA A 338 1.19 -15.35 4.53
C ALA A 338 0.57 -15.63 5.91
N GLY A 339 0.10 -16.88 6.12
CA GLY A 339 -0.49 -17.34 7.38
C GLY A 339 -2.03 -17.23 7.45
N TRP A 340 -2.61 -18.01 8.37
CA TRP A 340 -4.03 -18.44 8.40
C TRP A 340 -5.08 -17.34 8.66
N HIS A 341 -4.66 -16.11 8.99
CA HIS A 341 -5.56 -15.06 9.50
C HIS A 341 -5.48 -13.71 8.75
N ARG A 342 -4.69 -13.61 7.68
CA ARG A 342 -4.57 -12.34 6.94
C ARG A 342 -5.69 -12.19 5.93
N SER A 343 -6.48 -11.13 6.11
CA SER A 343 -7.52 -10.69 5.17
C SER A 343 -7.12 -9.33 4.59
N TRP A 344 -7.51 -9.01 3.35
CA TRP A 344 -7.21 -7.70 2.75
C TRP A 344 -8.35 -7.15 1.87
N GLU A 345 -8.58 -5.84 1.95
CA GLU A 345 -9.62 -5.10 1.20
C GLU A 345 -9.20 -4.84 -0.26
N THR A 346 -10.04 -5.18 -1.24
CA THR A 346 -9.86 -4.79 -2.64
C THR A 346 -11.20 -4.62 -3.35
N HIS A 347 -11.26 -3.79 -4.41
CA HIS A 347 -12.48 -3.55 -5.17
C HIS A 347 -12.65 -4.61 -6.27
N PRO A 348 -13.84 -5.24 -6.37
CA PRO A 348 -14.13 -6.22 -7.42
C PRO A 348 -14.53 -5.53 -8.72
N ASN A 349 -14.01 -6.03 -9.84
CA ASN A 349 -14.51 -5.65 -11.17
C ASN A 349 -15.62 -6.60 -11.67
N ARG A 350 -16.13 -6.42 -12.90
CA ARG A 350 -17.26 -7.19 -13.45
C ARG A 350 -16.99 -8.71 -13.55
N SER A 351 -15.87 -9.14 -14.13
CA SER A 351 -15.23 -10.41 -13.68
C SER A 351 -14.48 -10.10 -12.39
N LEU A 352 -14.46 -11.04 -11.42
CA LEU A 352 -13.92 -10.77 -10.08
C LEU A 352 -12.39 -10.64 -10.09
N THR A 353 -11.95 -9.48 -10.57
CA THR A 353 -10.57 -9.10 -10.79
C THR A 353 -10.20 -8.10 -9.72
N LEU A 354 -9.29 -8.52 -8.84
CA LEU A 354 -8.73 -7.74 -7.73
C LEU A 354 -7.31 -7.34 -8.10
N LEU A 355 -7.00 -6.05 -7.95
CA LEU A 355 -5.71 -5.46 -8.31
C LEU A 355 -4.92 -5.14 -7.05
N VAL A 356 -3.87 -5.93 -6.85
CA VAL A 356 -3.06 -6.00 -5.63
C VAL A 356 -1.81 -5.17 -5.81
N LYS A 357 -1.55 -4.20 -4.91
CA LYS A 357 -0.25 -3.50 -4.86
C LYS A 357 0.67 -4.07 -3.78
N SER A 358 1.86 -4.48 -4.18
CA SER A 358 2.90 -5.02 -3.30
C SER A 358 3.43 -3.95 -2.33
N THR A 359 2.91 -3.94 -1.10
CA THR A 359 3.16 -2.92 -0.06
C THR A 359 3.42 -3.49 1.33
N GLY A 360 2.89 -4.67 1.68
CA GLY A 360 3.08 -5.34 2.96
C GLY A 360 3.34 -6.85 2.83
N ARG A 361 3.68 -7.53 3.94
CA ARG A 361 4.15 -8.94 3.90
C ARG A 361 3.20 -9.91 3.19
N PHE A 362 1.88 -9.78 3.35
CA PHE A 362 0.88 -10.59 2.64
C PHE A 362 0.87 -10.31 1.13
N THR A 363 0.94 -9.04 0.75
CA THR A 363 0.85 -8.61 -0.65
C THR A 363 2.15 -8.93 -1.40
N ARG A 364 3.29 -8.90 -0.70
CA ARG A 364 4.60 -9.33 -1.19
C ARG A 364 4.63 -10.84 -1.42
N GLY A 365 4.22 -11.65 -0.43
CA GLY A 365 4.06 -13.10 -0.61
C GLY A 365 3.11 -13.50 -1.74
N LEU A 366 2.06 -12.72 -2.01
CA LEU A 366 1.20 -12.92 -3.19
C LEU A 366 1.88 -12.52 -4.51
N SER A 367 2.69 -11.45 -4.49
CA SER A 367 3.50 -10.99 -5.63
C SER A 367 4.58 -12.02 -5.99
N GLU A 368 5.33 -12.51 -5.01
CA GLU A 368 6.33 -13.56 -5.10
C GLU A 368 5.73 -14.84 -5.72
N ARG A 369 4.57 -15.30 -5.19
CA ARG A 369 3.83 -16.44 -5.75
C ARG A 369 3.20 -16.18 -7.12
N SER A 370 3.10 -14.93 -7.58
CA SER A 370 2.60 -14.57 -8.92
C SER A 370 3.67 -14.45 -10.00
N SER A 371 4.96 -14.54 -9.63
CA SER A 371 6.07 -14.67 -10.57
C SER A 371 7.25 -15.41 -9.92
N PRO A 372 7.13 -16.74 -9.70
CA PRO A 372 8.19 -17.55 -9.09
C PRO A 372 9.43 -17.73 -9.99
N LEU A 373 9.37 -17.30 -11.26
CA LEU A 373 10.40 -17.49 -12.29
C LEU A 373 10.56 -16.25 -13.20
N PHE A 374 10.21 -15.04 -12.73
CA PHE A 374 10.21 -13.77 -13.49
C PHE A 374 9.35 -13.70 -14.78
N ASP A 375 8.77 -14.79 -15.26
CA ASP A 375 7.74 -14.72 -16.30
C ASP A 375 6.46 -14.05 -15.77
N TYR A 376 6.03 -13.01 -16.47
CA TYR A 376 4.80 -12.25 -16.20
C TYR A 376 3.56 -12.89 -16.86
N ARG A 377 3.73 -13.88 -17.75
CA ARG A 377 2.64 -14.58 -18.45
C ARG A 377 2.12 -15.79 -17.65
N THR A 378 2.94 -16.38 -16.77
CA THR A 378 2.58 -17.54 -15.97
C THR A 378 1.38 -17.24 -15.06
N LYS A 379 0.32 -18.04 -15.22
CA LYS A 379 -0.93 -17.94 -14.46
C LYS A 379 -0.97 -19.01 -13.37
N VAL A 380 -0.81 -18.61 -12.11
CA VAL A 380 -0.81 -19.53 -10.96
C VAL A 380 -2.19 -19.57 -10.31
N THR A 381 -2.80 -20.74 -10.17
CA THR A 381 -4.10 -20.88 -9.49
C THR A 381 -3.91 -21.08 -7.98
N ILE A 382 -4.68 -20.36 -7.16
CA ILE A 382 -4.66 -20.45 -5.70
C ILE A 382 -6.08 -20.61 -5.12
N PRO A 383 -6.26 -21.41 -4.05
CA PRO A 383 -7.47 -21.41 -3.24
C PRO A 383 -7.61 -20.11 -2.43
N CYS A 384 -8.82 -19.55 -2.44
CA CYS A 384 -9.15 -18.27 -1.80
C CYS A 384 -10.52 -18.27 -1.12
N ALA A 385 -10.68 -17.39 -0.14
CA ALA A 385 -11.96 -17.05 0.47
C ALA A 385 -12.20 -15.55 0.30
N ILE A 386 -13.40 -15.18 -0.14
CA ILE A 386 -13.79 -13.80 -0.43
C ILE A 386 -15.02 -13.46 0.42
N GLU A 387 -14.80 -12.63 1.44
CA GLU A 387 -15.77 -12.15 2.42
C GLU A 387 -16.35 -10.81 1.93
N GLY A 388 -17.66 -10.75 1.63
CA GLY A 388 -18.31 -9.50 1.21
C GLY A 388 -19.54 -9.66 0.29
N PRO A 389 -20.00 -8.58 -0.36
CA PRO A 389 -19.35 -7.25 -0.48
C PRO A 389 -19.58 -6.31 0.72
N TYR A 390 -18.81 -5.22 0.75
CA TYR A 390 -18.86 -4.12 1.73
C TYR A 390 -18.78 -2.75 1.04
N GLY A 391 -19.04 -1.68 1.79
CA GLY A 391 -18.80 -0.31 1.33
C GLY A 391 -19.82 0.18 0.29
N GLY A 392 -19.33 0.83 -0.77
CA GLY A 392 -20.17 1.48 -1.77
C GLY A 392 -20.59 2.92 -1.40
N PHE A 393 -21.54 3.44 -2.18
CA PHE A 393 -21.87 4.87 -2.27
C PHE A 393 -23.10 5.32 -1.47
N ARG A 394 -23.57 4.50 -0.50
CA ARG A 394 -24.91 4.64 0.10
C ARG A 394 -25.97 4.66 -1.01
N PHE A 395 -26.95 5.56 -0.91
CA PHE A 395 -28.04 5.78 -1.86
C PHE A 395 -27.66 6.65 -3.06
N LEU A 396 -26.38 6.83 -3.37
CA LEU A 396 -25.95 7.54 -4.57
C LEU A 396 -25.66 6.54 -5.69
N ASP A 397 -26.56 6.47 -6.67
CA ASP A 397 -26.28 5.78 -7.92
C ASP A 397 -25.70 6.75 -8.95
N PHE A 398 -24.48 6.49 -9.43
CA PHE A 398 -23.84 7.37 -10.41
C PHE A 398 -24.61 7.40 -11.74
N ALA A 399 -25.32 6.32 -12.11
CA ALA A 399 -26.00 6.21 -13.40
C ALA A 399 -27.28 7.04 -13.51
N GLU A 400 -27.79 7.58 -12.40
CA GLU A 400 -28.96 8.49 -12.38
C GLU A 400 -28.55 9.96 -12.53
N LEU A 401 -27.27 10.28 -12.34
CA LEU A 401 -26.72 11.64 -12.40
C LEU A 401 -26.39 12.01 -13.85
N GLU A 402 -26.59 13.27 -14.23
CA GLU A 402 -26.43 13.70 -15.63
C GLU A 402 -24.95 13.84 -16.04
N ALA A 403 -24.05 14.14 -15.09
CA ALA A 403 -22.61 14.08 -15.29
C ALA A 403 -21.88 13.50 -14.07
N VAL A 404 -20.73 12.85 -14.30
CA VAL A 404 -19.91 12.23 -13.26
C VAL A 404 -18.43 12.57 -13.45
N ILE A 405 -17.75 12.92 -12.36
CA ILE A 405 -16.29 13.07 -12.27
C ILE A 405 -15.75 11.96 -11.36
N LEU A 406 -14.75 11.22 -11.86
CA LEU A 406 -14.06 10.16 -11.12
C LEU A 406 -12.59 10.55 -10.93
N LEU A 407 -12.20 10.86 -9.69
CA LEU A 407 -10.86 11.30 -9.33
C LEU A 407 -10.06 10.13 -8.73
N ALA A 408 -9.11 9.58 -9.49
CA ALA A 408 -8.25 8.48 -9.11
C ALA A 408 -6.82 8.96 -8.80
N GLY A 409 -6.25 8.53 -7.67
CA GLY A 409 -4.87 8.83 -7.28
C GLY A 409 -4.06 7.56 -7.01
N GLY A 410 -3.02 7.31 -7.80
CA GLY A 410 -2.23 6.08 -7.76
C GLY A 410 -3.11 4.84 -7.98
N SER A 411 -3.06 3.90 -7.06
CA SER A 411 -3.91 2.69 -7.07
C SER A 411 -5.40 2.96 -6.81
N GLY A 412 -5.81 4.20 -6.52
CA GLY A 412 -7.22 4.57 -6.39
C GLY A 412 -8.06 4.38 -7.66
N ILE A 413 -7.40 4.22 -8.82
CA ILE A 413 -8.04 3.80 -10.08
C ILE A 413 -8.80 2.47 -9.95
N THR A 414 -8.34 1.55 -9.09
CA THR A 414 -9.00 0.26 -8.83
C THR A 414 -10.43 0.41 -8.31
N SER A 415 -10.76 1.54 -7.69
CA SER A 415 -12.10 1.87 -7.19
C SER A 415 -12.93 2.72 -8.17
N CYS A 416 -12.27 3.39 -9.14
CA CYS A 416 -12.91 4.25 -10.14
C CYS A 416 -13.21 3.51 -11.44
N LEU A 417 -12.33 2.61 -11.89
CA LEU A 417 -12.47 1.88 -13.15
C LEU A 417 -13.74 1.00 -13.19
N PRO A 418 -14.09 0.21 -12.15
CA PRO A 418 -15.36 -0.53 -12.15
C PRO A 418 -16.59 0.37 -12.23
N VAL A 419 -16.52 1.63 -11.75
CA VAL A 419 -17.62 2.59 -11.84
C VAL A 419 -17.78 3.10 -13.27
N LEU A 420 -16.66 3.32 -13.97
CA LEU A 420 -16.68 3.64 -15.41
C LEU A 420 -17.24 2.47 -16.22
N GLU A 421 -16.87 1.22 -15.89
CA GLU A 421 -17.42 0.01 -16.53
C GLU A 421 -18.92 -0.18 -16.25
N GLU A 422 -19.40 0.01 -15.02
CA GLU A 422 -20.84 -0.05 -14.69
C GLU A 422 -21.62 1.03 -15.48
N LEU A 423 -21.09 2.26 -15.58
CA LEU A 423 -21.72 3.35 -16.34
C LEU A 423 -21.74 3.08 -17.84
N VAL A 424 -20.64 2.64 -18.44
CA VAL A 424 -20.56 2.31 -19.88
C VAL A 424 -21.47 1.13 -20.23
N HIS A 425 -21.54 0.10 -19.38
CA HIS A 425 -22.44 -1.01 -19.61
C HIS A 425 -23.92 -0.60 -19.49
N LEU A 426 -24.30 0.15 -18.45
CA LEU A 426 -25.67 0.65 -18.30
C LEU A 426 -26.04 1.62 -19.44
N ALA A 427 -25.07 2.36 -19.99
CA ALA A 427 -25.26 3.16 -21.20
C ALA A 427 -25.57 2.29 -22.43
N SER A 428 -24.80 1.21 -22.65
CA SER A 428 -25.07 0.24 -23.73
C SER A 428 -26.40 -0.51 -23.62
N ALA A 429 -27.06 -0.45 -22.46
CA ALA A 429 -28.36 -1.08 -22.20
C ALA A 429 -29.53 -0.08 -22.14
N GLY A 430 -29.33 1.21 -22.45
CA GLY A 430 -30.38 2.24 -22.27
C GLY A 430 -30.86 2.40 -20.82
N ARG A 431 -30.01 2.03 -19.84
CA ARG A 431 -30.30 2.03 -18.40
C ARG A 431 -29.55 3.12 -17.62
N CYS A 432 -28.68 3.88 -18.27
CA CYS A 432 -27.96 5.03 -17.70
C CYS A 432 -28.59 6.35 -18.16
N ALA A 433 -28.62 7.36 -17.28
CA ALA A 433 -29.00 8.75 -17.59
C ALA A 433 -27.78 9.69 -17.71
N THR A 434 -26.60 9.26 -17.26
CA THR A 434 -25.35 10.01 -17.35
C THR A 434 -24.98 10.26 -18.80
N ARG A 435 -24.69 11.53 -19.15
CA ARG A 435 -24.30 11.95 -20.50
C ARG A 435 -22.79 12.14 -20.65
N ILE A 436 -22.09 12.49 -19.56
CA ILE A 436 -20.65 12.76 -19.56
C ILE A 436 -20.00 12.14 -18.32
N VAL A 437 -18.93 11.35 -18.52
CA VAL A 437 -18.06 10.87 -17.43
C VAL A 437 -16.64 11.35 -17.69
N THR A 438 -16.02 11.99 -16.70
CA THR A 438 -14.61 12.42 -16.77
C THR A 438 -13.80 11.70 -15.70
N LEU A 439 -12.91 10.82 -16.14
CA LEU A 439 -11.91 10.15 -15.30
C LEU A 439 -10.64 10.99 -15.26
N VAL A 440 -10.24 11.43 -14.07
CA VAL A 440 -8.97 12.13 -13.82
C VAL A 440 -8.08 11.18 -13.02
N TRP A 441 -7.00 10.68 -13.63
CA TRP A 441 -6.09 9.74 -12.97
C TRP A 441 -4.71 10.37 -12.75
N THR A 442 -4.32 10.55 -11.48
CA THR A 442 -2.98 11.01 -11.09
C THR A 442 -2.06 9.84 -10.78
N VAL A 443 -0.90 9.79 -11.42
CA VAL A 443 0.16 8.78 -11.22
C VAL A 443 1.52 9.45 -10.93
N ARG A 444 2.52 8.66 -10.50
CA ARG A 444 3.89 9.17 -10.26
C ARG A 444 4.78 9.01 -11.49
N ALA A 445 4.79 7.83 -12.10
CA ALA A 445 5.49 7.52 -13.35
C ALA A 445 4.50 7.06 -14.43
N LEU A 446 4.96 6.97 -15.69
CA LEU A 446 4.14 6.55 -16.82
C LEU A 446 3.85 5.03 -16.78
N ASP A 447 4.84 4.24 -16.41
CA ASP A 447 4.81 2.78 -16.24
C ASP A 447 3.82 2.28 -15.16
N ASN A 448 3.19 3.20 -14.41
CA ASN A 448 2.02 2.90 -13.58
C ASN A 448 0.70 2.79 -14.36
N LEU A 449 0.70 3.16 -15.65
CA LEU A 449 -0.47 3.17 -16.54
C LEU A 449 -0.61 1.87 -17.35
N ASP A 450 0.50 1.20 -17.68
CA ASP A 450 0.57 0.18 -18.74
C ASP A 450 -0.43 -0.98 -18.57
N TRP A 451 -0.52 -1.55 -17.37
CA TRP A 451 -1.46 -2.63 -17.05
C TRP A 451 -2.94 -2.26 -17.27
N CYS A 452 -3.26 -0.96 -17.23
CA CYS A 452 -4.61 -0.41 -17.41
C CYS A 452 -4.82 0.12 -18.84
N ARG A 453 -3.75 0.22 -19.64
CA ARG A 453 -3.74 0.85 -20.96
C ARG A 453 -4.80 0.24 -21.86
N ASP A 454 -4.73 -1.08 -22.04
CA ASP A 454 -5.57 -1.79 -23.01
C ASP A 454 -7.04 -1.81 -22.56
N VAL A 455 -7.27 -2.12 -21.28
CA VAL A 455 -8.61 -2.12 -20.65
C VAL A 455 -9.30 -0.77 -20.80
N LEU A 456 -8.60 0.33 -20.51
CA LEU A 456 -9.18 1.67 -20.62
C LEU A 456 -9.32 2.11 -22.08
N SER A 457 -8.41 1.70 -22.97
CA SER A 457 -8.50 1.97 -24.42
C SER A 457 -9.72 1.29 -25.03
N GLU A 458 -9.94 0.00 -24.71
CA GLU A 458 -11.11 -0.74 -25.15
C GLU A 458 -12.41 -0.16 -24.57
N LEU A 459 -12.42 0.20 -23.29
CA LEU A 459 -13.58 0.80 -22.64
C LEU A 459 -13.96 2.17 -23.22
N ILE A 460 -12.98 3.01 -23.57
CA ILE A 460 -13.20 4.27 -24.30
C ILE A 460 -13.76 3.99 -25.69
N ARG A 461 -13.19 3.04 -26.44
CA ARG A 461 -13.67 2.65 -27.77
C ARG A 461 -15.12 2.14 -27.71
N PHE A 462 -15.41 1.19 -26.83
CA PHE A 462 -16.75 0.64 -26.66
C PHE A 462 -17.78 1.72 -26.27
N ALA A 463 -17.43 2.62 -25.35
CA ALA A 463 -18.28 3.76 -25.01
C ALA A 463 -18.54 4.68 -26.21
N ARG A 464 -17.48 5.03 -26.96
CA ARG A 464 -17.54 5.88 -28.17
C ARG A 464 -18.41 5.25 -29.25
N ASP A 465 -18.31 3.94 -29.46
CA ASP A 465 -18.88 3.29 -30.65
C ASP A 465 -20.28 2.73 -30.38
N LYS A 466 -20.53 2.17 -29.19
CA LYS A 466 -21.80 1.49 -28.84
C LYS A 466 -22.76 2.33 -27.99
N THR A 467 -22.39 3.53 -27.55
CA THR A 467 -23.21 4.34 -26.63
C THR A 467 -23.21 5.84 -26.97
N GLU A 468 -24.16 6.59 -26.38
CA GLU A 468 -24.14 8.06 -26.35
C GLU A 468 -23.24 8.65 -25.23
N LEU A 469 -22.61 7.81 -24.38
CA LEU A 469 -21.90 8.25 -23.18
C LEU A 469 -20.56 8.92 -23.53
N LYS A 470 -20.45 10.24 -23.31
CA LYS A 470 -19.20 10.96 -23.55
C LYS A 470 -18.21 10.73 -22.41
N VAL A 471 -17.42 9.67 -22.52
CA VAL A 471 -16.25 9.41 -21.67
C VAL A 471 -15.13 10.41 -22.04
N ARG A 472 -14.45 10.94 -21.03
CA ARG A 472 -13.21 11.73 -21.13
C ARG A 472 -12.21 11.17 -20.13
N VAL A 473 -10.94 11.09 -20.51
CA VAL A 473 -9.86 10.64 -19.62
C VAL A 473 -8.74 11.68 -19.61
N SER A 474 -8.36 12.14 -18.43
CA SER A 474 -7.21 13.02 -18.21
C SER A 474 -6.20 12.35 -17.29
N LEU A 475 -5.02 12.09 -17.81
CA LEU A 475 -3.89 11.46 -17.13
C LEU A 475 -2.92 12.53 -16.64
N HIS A 476 -2.60 12.50 -15.36
CA HIS A 476 -1.76 13.50 -14.69
C HIS A 476 -0.53 12.84 -14.08
N VAL A 477 0.64 13.12 -14.64
CA VAL A 477 1.92 12.56 -14.17
C VAL A 477 2.57 13.55 -13.20
N THR A 478 2.92 13.07 -12.01
CA THR A 478 3.43 13.87 -10.89
C THR A 478 4.87 13.49 -10.51
N MET A 479 5.72 13.36 -11.54
CA MET A 479 7.17 13.15 -11.45
C MET A 479 7.86 14.21 -10.57
N ASN A 480 9.04 13.89 -10.05
CA ASN A 480 9.91 14.88 -9.41
C ASN A 480 10.46 15.85 -10.47
N GLN A 481 10.59 17.15 -10.16
CA GLN A 481 10.80 18.19 -11.17
C GLN A 481 12.08 18.00 -12.01
N LEU A 482 13.17 17.54 -11.38
CA LEU A 482 14.44 17.21 -12.05
C LEU A 482 14.26 16.17 -13.18
N ALA A 483 13.40 15.17 -13.00
CA ALA A 483 13.11 14.16 -14.03
C ALA A 483 12.12 14.67 -15.10
N ALA A 484 11.31 15.68 -14.77
CA ALA A 484 10.35 16.27 -15.72
C ALA A 484 11.02 17.19 -16.75
N MET A 485 12.20 17.73 -16.43
CA MET A 485 13.01 18.59 -17.32
C MET A 485 13.80 17.80 -18.38
N ALA A 486 14.11 16.52 -18.13
CA ALA A 486 14.93 15.69 -19.01
C ALA A 486 14.18 15.05 -20.19
N LEU A 487 12.88 15.34 -20.37
CA LEU A 487 12.03 14.73 -21.41
C LEU A 487 11.43 15.80 -22.33
N PRO A 488 11.64 15.73 -23.66
CA PRO A 488 11.01 16.63 -24.64
C PRO A 488 9.47 16.66 -24.55
N ALA A 489 8.86 17.69 -25.13
CA ALA A 489 7.41 17.86 -25.22
C ALA A 489 6.95 17.95 -26.69
N PRO A 490 5.67 17.68 -27.01
CA PRO A 490 4.63 17.11 -26.15
C PRO A 490 4.69 15.57 -26.13
N LEU A 491 4.43 14.95 -24.98
CA LEU A 491 4.36 13.50 -24.90
C LEU A 491 2.96 13.03 -25.30
N ALA A 492 2.85 12.25 -26.37
CA ALA A 492 1.58 11.65 -26.79
C ALA A 492 1.01 10.79 -25.66
N SER A 493 -0.31 10.82 -25.45
CA SER A 493 -0.91 10.00 -24.40
C SER A 493 -0.84 8.52 -24.78
N PRO A 494 -0.38 7.62 -23.88
CA PRO A 494 -0.30 6.19 -24.20
C PRO A 494 -1.68 5.55 -24.42
N ILE A 495 -2.75 6.17 -23.93
CA ILE A 495 -4.14 5.70 -24.03
C ILE A 495 -4.87 6.56 -25.09
N PRO A 496 -5.43 5.98 -26.17
CA PRO A 496 -6.14 6.73 -27.20
C PRO A 496 -7.29 7.58 -26.65
N HIS A 497 -7.51 8.74 -27.28
CA HIS A 497 -8.56 9.71 -26.91
C HIS A 497 -8.52 10.21 -25.46
N SER A 498 -7.35 10.17 -24.82
CA SER A 498 -7.10 10.75 -23.49
C SER A 498 -6.07 11.88 -23.54
N THR A 499 -6.15 12.83 -22.60
CA THR A 499 -5.18 13.92 -22.45
C THR A 499 -4.12 13.56 -21.41
N LEU A 500 -2.84 13.82 -21.71
CA LEU A 500 -1.72 13.57 -20.79
C LEU A 500 -1.09 14.91 -20.36
N THR A 501 -0.94 15.14 -19.06
CA THR A 501 -0.41 16.39 -18.51
C THR A 501 0.62 16.13 -17.41
N ARG A 502 1.74 16.86 -17.42
CA ARG A 502 2.83 16.74 -16.42
C ARG A 502 2.61 17.61 -15.16
N THR A 503 1.37 18.00 -14.88
CA THR A 503 1.01 18.87 -13.75
C THR A 503 -0.11 18.26 -12.91
N ARG A 504 -0.26 18.75 -11.68
CA ARG A 504 -1.39 18.38 -10.81
C ARG A 504 -2.70 18.90 -11.41
N PRO A 505 -3.81 18.14 -11.38
CA PRO A 505 -5.08 18.58 -11.92
C PRO A 505 -5.67 19.74 -11.11
N ASP A 506 -6.10 20.81 -11.77
CA ASP A 506 -6.98 21.79 -11.15
C ASP A 506 -8.41 21.22 -11.07
N LEU A 507 -8.75 20.71 -9.89
CA LEU A 507 -10.06 20.14 -9.61
C LEU A 507 -11.18 21.18 -9.69
N SER A 508 -10.87 22.47 -9.48
CA SER A 508 -11.84 23.57 -9.53
C SER A 508 -12.23 23.84 -10.98
N ALA A 509 -11.26 24.14 -11.84
CA ALA A 509 -11.51 24.36 -13.27
C ALA A 509 -12.20 23.17 -13.96
N ILE A 510 -11.81 21.93 -13.62
CA ILE A 510 -12.48 20.72 -14.14
C ILE A 510 -13.95 20.66 -13.69
N MET A 511 -14.23 20.90 -12.41
CA MET A 511 -15.60 20.86 -11.89
C MET A 511 -16.47 22.00 -12.43
N ASP A 512 -15.93 23.22 -12.49
CA ASP A 512 -16.66 24.40 -12.97
C ASP A 512 -16.98 24.29 -14.47
N ALA A 513 -16.10 23.71 -15.28
CA ALA A 513 -16.37 23.37 -16.67
C ALA A 513 -17.52 22.33 -16.82
N HIS A 514 -17.62 21.37 -15.90
CA HIS A 514 -18.76 20.44 -15.84
C HIS A 514 -20.06 21.14 -15.42
N LEU A 515 -20.02 22.02 -14.42
CA LEU A 515 -21.18 22.78 -13.95
C LEU A 515 -21.71 23.74 -15.04
N ALA A 516 -20.82 24.43 -15.75
CA ALA A 516 -21.18 25.27 -16.89
C ALA A 516 -21.79 24.45 -18.05
N GLY A 517 -21.26 23.26 -18.33
CA GLY A 517 -21.79 22.34 -19.33
C GLY A 517 -23.18 21.76 -18.98
N LEU A 518 -23.47 21.57 -17.69
CA LEU A 518 -24.80 21.19 -17.21
C LEU A 518 -25.79 22.36 -17.31
N ALA A 519 -25.38 23.58 -16.93
CA ALA A 519 -26.20 24.78 -17.03
C ALA A 519 -26.63 25.06 -18.48
N LYS A 520 -25.67 25.14 -19.42
CA LYS A 520 -25.97 25.37 -20.85
C LYS A 520 -26.94 24.33 -21.43
N ARG A 521 -26.89 23.08 -20.95
CA ARG A 521 -27.82 22.02 -21.37
C ARG A 521 -29.18 22.06 -20.70
N ALA A 522 -29.32 22.71 -19.53
CA ALA A 522 -30.63 23.04 -18.97
C ALA A 522 -31.35 24.02 -19.89
N ASP A 523 -30.66 25.13 -20.21
CA ASP A 523 -31.15 26.21 -21.06
C ASP A 523 -31.56 25.68 -22.46
N GLN A 524 -30.67 24.91 -23.11
CA GLN A 524 -30.93 24.27 -24.42
C GLN A 524 -32.11 23.29 -24.42
N CYS A 525 -32.44 22.68 -23.29
CA CYS A 525 -33.58 21.75 -23.18
C CYS A 525 -34.85 22.41 -22.64
N GLY A 526 -34.90 23.75 -22.55
CA GLY A 526 -36.04 24.49 -21.96
C GLY A 526 -36.28 24.16 -20.49
N ARG A 527 -35.31 23.56 -19.79
CA ARG A 527 -35.44 23.12 -18.40
C ARG A 527 -35.09 24.28 -17.49
N ALA A 528 -36.00 24.66 -16.60
CA ALA A 528 -35.73 25.62 -15.52
C ALA A 528 -34.63 25.16 -14.51
N ARG A 529 -33.99 24.01 -14.74
CA ARG A 529 -33.12 23.24 -13.82
C ARG A 529 -32.13 22.39 -14.58
N GLY A 530 -30.84 22.43 -14.21
CA GLY A 530 -29.84 21.45 -14.67
C GLY A 530 -29.91 20.13 -13.90
N GLY A 531 -29.35 19.05 -14.48
CA GLY A 531 -29.19 17.77 -13.80
C GLY A 531 -28.08 17.77 -12.74
N ALA A 532 -27.96 16.66 -12.01
CA ALA A 532 -27.02 16.51 -10.90
C ALA A 532 -25.59 16.15 -11.37
N LEU A 533 -24.58 16.64 -10.63
CA LEU A 533 -23.17 16.29 -10.80
C LEU A 533 -22.70 15.32 -9.70
N GLY A 534 -22.21 14.15 -10.11
CA GLY A 534 -21.53 13.20 -9.22
C GLY A 534 -20.04 13.46 -9.13
N VAL A 535 -19.46 13.41 -7.92
CA VAL A 535 -18.00 13.46 -7.72
C VAL A 535 -17.55 12.28 -6.86
N GLY A 536 -17.00 11.26 -7.53
CA GLY A 536 -16.31 10.14 -6.90
C GLY A 536 -14.82 10.45 -6.72
N VAL A 537 -14.26 10.23 -5.53
CA VAL A 537 -12.82 10.41 -5.27
C VAL A 537 -12.21 9.22 -4.52
N CYS A 538 -11.12 8.67 -5.07
CA CYS A 538 -10.28 7.64 -4.45
C CYS A 538 -8.79 7.98 -4.63
N GLY A 539 -8.05 8.22 -3.55
CA GLY A 539 -6.64 8.58 -3.62
C GLY A 539 -6.06 9.08 -2.29
N PRO A 540 -4.89 9.75 -2.30
CA PRO A 540 -4.22 10.18 -1.08
C PRO A 540 -5.02 11.23 -0.30
N PRO A 541 -4.86 11.34 1.04
CA PRO A 541 -5.70 12.22 1.87
C PRO A 541 -5.74 13.69 1.44
N GLY A 542 -4.65 14.24 0.89
CA GLY A 542 -4.61 15.60 0.35
C GLY A 542 -5.51 15.79 -0.89
N MET A 543 -5.59 14.78 -1.76
CA MET A 543 -6.48 14.79 -2.94
C MET A 543 -7.94 14.66 -2.52
N VAL A 544 -8.24 13.79 -1.55
CA VAL A 544 -9.59 13.66 -0.97
C VAL A 544 -10.01 14.96 -0.26
N ARG A 545 -9.09 15.62 0.46
CA ARG A 545 -9.35 16.94 1.06
C ARG A 545 -9.62 17.99 -0.02
N SER A 546 -8.75 18.13 -1.01
CA SER A 546 -8.92 19.11 -2.10
C SER A 546 -10.21 18.91 -2.88
N ALA A 547 -10.60 17.66 -3.18
CA ALA A 547 -11.89 17.35 -3.79
C ALA A 547 -13.09 17.75 -2.92
N ARG A 548 -13.04 17.52 -1.60
CA ARG A 548 -14.09 17.97 -0.65
C ARG A 548 -14.15 19.48 -0.51
N GLU A 549 -13.00 20.15 -0.45
CA GLU A 549 -12.95 21.61 -0.44
C GLU A 549 -13.51 22.20 -1.72
N THR A 550 -13.18 21.63 -2.87
CA THR A 550 -13.69 22.05 -4.18
C THR A 550 -15.21 21.84 -4.24
N VAL A 551 -15.73 20.69 -3.81
CA VAL A 551 -17.18 20.43 -3.71
C VAL A 551 -17.89 21.34 -2.70
N ALA A 552 -17.25 21.72 -1.59
CA ALA A 552 -17.82 22.66 -0.61
C ALA A 552 -17.74 24.12 -1.10
N ARG A 553 -16.71 24.46 -1.88
CA ARG A 553 -16.52 25.73 -2.59
C ARG A 553 -17.27 25.80 -3.91
N ALA A 554 -17.91 24.71 -4.37
CA ALA A 554 -18.77 24.62 -5.56
C ALA A 554 -20.01 25.49 -5.37
N THR A 555 -19.80 26.80 -5.49
CA THR A 555 -20.75 27.77 -4.99
C THR A 555 -21.90 27.89 -5.98
N THR A 556 -23.10 28.10 -5.45
CA THR A 556 -24.33 28.42 -6.17
C THR A 556 -24.29 29.81 -6.86
N ALA A 557 -23.12 30.22 -7.38
CA ALA A 557 -22.71 31.59 -7.71
C ALA A 557 -23.18 32.12 -9.09
N ARG A 558 -24.16 31.47 -9.72
CA ARG A 558 -25.03 32.09 -10.75
C ARG A 558 -26.48 31.69 -10.48
N THR A 559 -27.36 32.65 -10.67
CA THR A 559 -28.74 32.77 -10.15
C THR A 559 -29.72 31.66 -10.54
N ALA A 560 -30.85 31.61 -9.82
CA ALA A 560 -32.11 30.92 -10.13
C ALA A 560 -32.14 29.38 -10.31
N SER A 561 -31.44 28.78 -11.29
CA SER A 561 -31.82 27.49 -11.91
C SER A 561 -31.26 26.19 -11.28
N LEU A 562 -31.20 26.14 -9.93
CA LEU A 562 -30.90 24.97 -9.06
C LEU A 562 -29.56 24.21 -9.27
N ARG A 563 -29.07 23.57 -8.19
CA ARG A 563 -27.86 22.73 -8.20
C ARG A 563 -27.92 21.60 -7.17
N SER A 564 -27.50 20.39 -7.53
CA SER A 564 -26.99 19.44 -6.55
C SER A 564 -25.68 18.83 -7.02
N VAL A 565 -24.67 18.89 -6.14
CA VAL A 565 -23.41 18.17 -6.29
C VAL A 565 -23.41 17.05 -5.26
N ALA A 566 -23.41 15.81 -5.74
CA ALA A 566 -23.38 14.62 -4.92
C ALA A 566 -21.94 14.06 -4.89
N SER A 567 -21.20 14.37 -3.82
CA SER A 567 -19.88 13.76 -3.62
C SER A 567 -19.99 12.45 -2.84
N ALA A 568 -19.39 11.41 -3.40
CA ALA A 568 -19.06 10.19 -2.68
C ALA A 568 -17.54 10.11 -2.53
N THR A 569 -17.05 10.13 -1.28
CA THR A 569 -15.71 9.60 -1.03
C THR A 569 -15.79 8.09 -1.26
N ILE A 570 -15.15 7.62 -2.33
CA ILE A 570 -14.96 6.20 -2.59
C ILE A 570 -13.99 5.72 -1.49
N PRO A 571 -14.25 4.58 -0.81
CA PRO A 571 -13.33 4.10 0.21
C PRO A 571 -12.00 3.76 -0.45
N ALA A 572 -10.98 4.57 -0.17
CA ALA A 572 -9.62 4.27 -0.58
C ALA A 572 -9.14 3.05 0.21
N SER A 573 -8.60 2.06 -0.50
CA SER A 573 -7.87 0.96 0.13
C SER A 573 -6.80 1.51 1.07
N THR A 574 -6.62 0.86 2.21
CA THR A 574 -5.68 1.25 3.27
C THR A 574 -4.22 0.98 2.88
N SER A 575 -3.81 1.55 1.75
CA SER A 575 -2.45 1.62 1.27
C SER A 575 -1.57 2.36 2.28
N PHE A 576 -0.41 1.76 2.58
CA PHE A 576 0.60 2.39 3.41
C PHE A 576 1.06 3.69 2.77
N ALA A 577 0.81 4.82 3.44
CA ALA A 577 1.35 6.10 3.02
C ALA A 577 2.87 6.09 3.28
N PRO A 578 3.73 6.22 2.25
CA PRO A 578 5.17 6.37 2.48
C PRO A 578 5.41 7.70 3.20
N THR A 579 6.30 7.69 4.19
CA THR A 579 6.72 8.87 4.94
C THR A 579 7.48 9.82 4.02
N SER A 580 6.84 10.93 3.65
CA SER A 580 7.53 12.10 3.09
C SER A 580 7.57 13.19 4.16
N LEU A 581 8.68 13.27 4.90
CA LEU A 581 8.99 14.43 5.73
C LEU A 581 9.30 15.61 4.79
N SER A 582 8.32 16.50 4.60
CA SER A 582 8.53 17.77 3.93
C SER A 582 9.23 18.72 4.89
N SER A 583 10.54 18.87 4.76
CA SER A 583 11.32 19.89 5.46
C SER A 583 10.91 21.29 4.97
N SER A 584 10.67 22.19 5.91
CA SER A 584 10.38 23.60 5.62
C SER A 584 11.12 24.51 6.59
N LEU A 585 12.22 25.11 6.09
CA LEU A 585 12.68 26.50 6.30
C LEU A 585 12.88 27.05 7.73
N SER A 586 13.84 27.93 8.05
CA SER A 586 15.19 28.25 7.53
C SER A 586 15.74 29.48 8.28
N ARG A 587 17.04 29.53 8.64
CA ARG A 587 17.76 30.68 9.27
C ARG A 587 17.22 31.09 10.68
N ALA A 588 17.98 31.62 11.63
CA ALA A 588 19.44 31.84 11.84
C ALA A 588 19.71 31.75 13.39
N THR A 589 20.81 32.16 14.07
CA THR A 589 21.94 33.07 13.77
C THR A 589 23.20 32.71 14.60
N THR A 590 24.33 33.30 14.23
CA THR A 590 25.70 33.31 14.81
C THR A 590 25.84 33.62 16.31
N THR A 591 26.71 32.89 17.04
CA THR A 591 27.80 33.44 17.90
C THR A 591 28.86 32.41 18.38
N VAL A 592 30.12 32.65 17.97
CA VAL A 592 31.40 32.64 18.76
C VAL A 592 31.81 31.44 19.65
N GLN A 593 32.66 30.57 19.07
CA GLN A 593 34.09 30.28 19.44
C GLN A 593 34.48 29.61 20.82
N PRO A 594 35.77 29.26 21.12
CA PRO A 594 36.13 27.89 21.55
C PRO A 594 36.97 27.79 22.86
N LEU A 595 37.44 26.57 23.23
CA LEU A 595 38.79 26.32 23.81
C LEU A 595 39.15 24.81 23.99
N ASP A 596 40.42 24.51 23.68
CA ASP A 596 41.38 23.46 24.10
C ASP A 596 40.96 22.16 24.84
N SER A 597 41.34 20.95 24.38
CA SER A 597 42.69 20.29 24.35
C SER A 597 43.05 19.49 25.66
N PRO A 598 44.03 18.54 25.69
CA PRO A 598 43.68 17.13 26.01
C PRO A 598 44.64 16.37 26.98
N LYS A 599 44.45 15.03 27.05
CA LYS A 599 45.38 13.92 27.46
C LYS A 599 45.01 13.16 28.76
N GLY A 600 45.28 11.84 28.76
CA GLY A 600 45.28 10.98 29.95
C GLY A 600 45.23 9.47 29.61
N ILE A 601 46.35 8.75 29.72
CA ILE A 601 46.44 7.28 29.47
C ILE A 601 47.19 6.60 30.62
N ARG A 602 46.60 5.50 31.16
CA ARG A 602 47.21 4.34 31.86
C ARG A 602 46.07 3.39 32.29
N THR A 603 45.99 2.07 32.08
CA THR A 603 46.91 0.90 32.02
C THR A 603 47.27 0.26 33.38
N GLY A 604 46.87 -1.01 33.57
CA GLY A 604 47.10 -1.86 34.77
C GLY A 604 45.78 -2.54 35.20
N VAL A 605 45.45 -3.84 35.03
CA VAL A 605 46.15 -5.16 35.03
C VAL A 605 46.07 -5.91 36.38
N GLN A 606 45.09 -6.82 36.44
CA GLN A 606 45.01 -8.12 37.15
C GLN A 606 45.37 -8.29 38.64
N SER A 607 44.47 -8.97 39.36
CA SER A 607 44.79 -10.13 40.21
C SER A 607 43.57 -11.08 40.35
N ARG A 608 43.76 -12.31 40.86
CA ARG A 608 42.73 -13.37 41.03
C ARG A 608 42.82 -13.99 42.43
N SER A 609 41.69 -14.41 43.00
CA SER A 609 41.59 -15.55 43.95
C SER A 609 40.16 -16.10 44.02
N PHE A 610 39.99 -17.34 44.53
CA PHE A 610 38.74 -18.13 44.47
C PHE A 610 37.98 -18.19 45.82
N GLY A 611 36.68 -18.49 45.79
CA GLY A 611 35.88 -18.86 46.97
C GLY A 611 34.38 -19.10 46.70
N SER A 612 33.89 -20.29 47.05
CA SER A 612 32.50 -20.80 47.11
C SER A 612 31.40 -19.84 47.65
N SER A 613 30.08 -19.97 47.34
CA SER A 613 29.35 -20.84 46.40
C SER A 613 27.81 -20.57 46.37
N VAL A 614 27.15 -20.97 45.26
CA VAL A 614 25.69 -21.20 45.04
C VAL A 614 24.74 -19.97 44.85
N ILE A 615 23.76 -20.16 43.94
CA ILE A 615 22.60 -19.33 43.53
C ILE A 615 22.88 -18.29 42.40
N PRO A 616 22.31 -18.48 41.18
CA PRO A 616 22.58 -17.60 40.03
C PRO A 616 21.90 -16.22 40.07
N HIS A 617 22.67 -15.17 39.76
CA HIS A 617 22.22 -13.77 39.74
C HIS A 617 21.41 -13.34 38.48
N ALA A 618 21.05 -14.30 37.62
CA ALA A 618 20.68 -14.13 36.21
C ALA A 618 19.37 -13.34 35.89
N VAL A 619 18.74 -12.72 36.88
CA VAL A 619 17.48 -11.96 36.73
C VAL A 619 17.71 -10.44 36.72
N ARG A 620 18.87 -9.95 37.20
CA ARG A 620 19.12 -8.50 37.30
C ARG A 620 19.66 -7.88 36.01
N ASP A 621 20.56 -8.56 35.32
CA ASP A 621 21.34 -7.98 34.21
C ASP A 621 20.50 -7.79 32.93
N TYR A 622 19.50 -8.66 32.72
CA TYR A 622 18.54 -8.53 31.61
C TYR A 622 17.63 -7.29 31.75
N ALA A 623 17.40 -6.81 32.98
CA ALA A 623 16.58 -5.62 33.23
C ALA A 623 17.37 -4.31 33.01
N SER A 624 18.64 -4.28 33.38
CA SER A 624 19.53 -3.14 33.08
C SER A 624 19.79 -3.01 31.58
N ALA A 625 20.15 -4.10 30.89
CA ALA A 625 20.47 -4.09 29.46
C ALA A 625 19.29 -3.65 28.57
N PHE A 626 18.04 -3.88 29.01
CA PHE A 626 16.84 -3.47 28.29
C PHE A 626 16.44 -2.00 28.51
N LEU A 627 16.84 -1.40 29.64
CA LEU A 627 16.46 -0.02 30.01
C LEU A 627 17.58 1.00 29.77
N HIS A 628 18.84 0.58 29.88
CA HIS A 628 20.03 1.38 29.60
C HIS A 628 20.95 0.56 28.70
N GLY A 629 20.86 0.75 27.38
CA GLY A 629 21.88 0.26 26.45
C GLY A 629 23.24 0.85 26.84
N SER A 630 24.28 0.01 26.92
CA SER A 630 25.59 0.40 27.45
C SER A 630 26.20 1.57 26.69
N GLU A 631 26.97 2.41 27.38
CA GLU A 631 27.68 3.52 26.74
C GLU A 631 28.66 3.01 25.67
N GLU A 632 29.24 1.83 25.85
CA GLU A 632 30.10 1.15 24.87
C GLU A 632 29.38 0.95 23.52
N LEU A 633 28.14 0.45 23.53
CA LEU A 633 27.33 0.29 22.31
C LEU A 633 26.90 1.63 21.70
N LYS A 634 26.83 2.71 22.49
CA LYS A 634 26.58 4.07 21.97
C LYS A 634 27.84 4.67 21.32
N GLU A 635 29.01 4.37 21.86
CA GLU A 635 30.29 4.85 21.34
C GLU A 635 30.70 4.11 20.06
N GLU A 636 30.46 2.78 19.99
CA GLU A 636 30.55 2.03 18.72
C GLU A 636 29.56 2.56 17.67
N ALA A 637 28.33 2.89 18.07
CA ALA A 637 27.32 3.46 17.17
C ALA A 637 27.58 4.93 16.75
N ARG A 638 28.52 5.62 17.38
CA ARG A 638 28.97 6.97 16.98
C ARG A 638 29.97 6.95 15.82
N VAL A 639 30.65 5.83 15.59
CA VAL A 639 31.53 5.66 14.42
C VAL A 639 30.67 5.42 13.18
N GLN A 640 30.90 6.19 12.10
CA GLN A 640 30.17 5.99 10.84
C GLN A 640 30.37 4.56 10.32
N HIS A 641 29.28 3.78 10.28
CA HIS A 641 29.30 2.32 10.07
C HIS A 641 30.03 1.84 8.80
N SER A 642 30.22 2.69 7.78
CA SER A 642 30.99 2.35 6.57
C SER A 642 32.52 2.35 6.80
N ARG A 643 33.04 3.28 7.62
CA ARG A 643 34.49 3.45 7.87
C ARG A 643 35.10 2.34 8.74
N ALA A 644 34.30 1.68 9.57
CA ALA A 644 34.76 0.55 10.38
C ALA A 644 35.01 -0.72 9.55
N VAL A 645 34.30 -0.87 8.42
CA VAL A 645 34.17 -2.12 7.65
C VAL A 645 34.99 -2.10 6.36
N GLY A 646 35.10 -0.93 5.71
CA GLY A 646 35.71 -0.78 4.39
C GLY A 646 37.24 -0.57 4.39
N ARG A 647 37.84 -0.66 3.20
CA ARG A 647 39.15 -0.07 2.89
C ARG A 647 38.93 1.32 2.28
N ASP A 648 39.13 2.39 3.05
CA ASP A 648 38.80 3.78 2.69
C ASP A 648 39.54 4.37 1.46
N LYS A 649 40.49 3.65 0.84
CA LYS A 649 41.30 4.19 -0.29
C LYS A 649 40.62 4.09 -1.67
N TYR A 650 39.89 2.99 -1.95
CA TYR A 650 39.38 2.70 -3.29
C TYR A 650 37.88 2.37 -3.27
N VAL A 651 37.17 2.84 -4.30
CA VAL A 651 35.76 2.49 -4.56
C VAL A 651 35.63 1.69 -5.84
N TYR A 652 34.68 0.77 -5.87
CA TYR A 652 34.52 -0.22 -6.94
C TYR A 652 33.14 -0.05 -7.60
N GLU A 653 33.13 0.36 -8.86
CA GLU A 653 31.91 0.39 -9.67
C GLU A 653 31.68 -0.99 -10.30
N PHE A 654 30.53 -1.59 -9.98
CA PHE A 654 30.01 -2.76 -10.66
C PHE A 654 29.05 -2.28 -11.75
N GLN A 655 29.49 -2.36 -13.02
CA GLN A 655 28.64 -2.15 -14.18
C GLN A 655 28.08 -3.51 -14.64
N ARG A 656 26.77 -3.59 -14.89
CA ARG A 656 26.13 -4.77 -15.50
C ARG A 656 25.39 -4.36 -16.76
N HIS A 657 25.69 -5.00 -17.88
CA HIS A 657 25.04 -4.76 -19.17
C HIS A 657 24.33 -6.03 -19.63
N LYS A 658 23.00 -6.02 -19.64
CA LYS A 658 22.16 -7.03 -20.30
C LYS A 658 22.09 -6.69 -21.77
N VAL A 659 22.60 -7.57 -22.62
CA VAL A 659 22.74 -7.40 -24.06
C VAL A 659 21.63 -8.16 -24.78
N LEU A 660 21.27 -7.70 -25.99
CA LEU A 660 20.36 -8.41 -26.88
C LEU A 660 21.06 -9.70 -27.37
N PRO A 661 20.50 -10.91 -27.20
CA PRO A 661 21.22 -12.17 -27.43
C PRO A 661 21.87 -12.29 -28.82
N GLN A 662 21.21 -11.79 -29.87
CA GLN A 662 21.72 -11.84 -31.24
C GLN A 662 22.91 -10.88 -31.51
N HIS A 663 23.25 -10.00 -30.56
CA HIS A 663 24.38 -9.06 -30.63
C HIS A 663 25.48 -9.37 -29.60
N ALA A 664 25.42 -10.49 -28.88
CA ALA A 664 26.37 -10.80 -27.81
C ALA A 664 27.84 -10.79 -28.26
N VAL A 665 28.15 -11.38 -29.43
CA VAL A 665 29.51 -11.41 -30.00
C VAL A 665 29.98 -10.01 -30.42
N GLN A 666 29.17 -9.31 -31.22
CA GLN A 666 29.43 -7.93 -31.66
C GLN A 666 29.66 -6.97 -30.47
N TYR A 667 28.94 -7.19 -29.37
CA TYR A 667 29.12 -6.46 -28.13
C TYR A 667 30.44 -6.80 -27.42
N GLN A 668 30.86 -8.08 -27.38
CA GLN A 668 32.14 -8.49 -26.79
C GLN A 668 33.33 -7.81 -27.50
N GLU A 669 33.28 -7.72 -28.83
CA GLU A 669 34.28 -7.03 -29.65
C GLU A 669 34.32 -5.52 -29.34
N LEU A 670 33.20 -4.82 -29.47
CA LEU A 670 33.13 -3.36 -29.28
C LEU A 670 33.41 -2.92 -27.83
N ILE A 671 33.09 -3.75 -26.83
CA ILE A 671 33.33 -3.42 -25.42
C ILE A 671 34.79 -3.66 -24.99
N GLU A 672 35.51 -4.54 -25.68
CA GLU A 672 36.94 -4.78 -25.47
C GLU A 672 37.74 -3.50 -25.77
N ASP A 673 37.61 -2.96 -26.99
CA ASP A 673 38.30 -1.74 -27.41
C ASP A 673 37.92 -0.53 -26.52
N TYR A 674 36.63 -0.39 -26.20
CA TYR A 674 36.14 0.72 -25.38
C TYR A 674 36.69 0.70 -23.94
N TYR A 675 36.80 -0.47 -23.31
CA TYR A 675 37.36 -0.54 -21.96
C TYR A 675 38.89 -0.62 -21.91
N LYS A 676 39.56 -1.11 -22.95
CA LYS A 676 41.01 -0.93 -23.12
C LYS A 676 41.35 0.55 -23.22
N GLY A 677 40.67 1.30 -24.09
CA GLY A 677 40.84 2.76 -24.21
C GLY A 677 40.61 3.54 -22.91
N ILE A 678 39.75 3.05 -22.02
CA ILE A 678 39.53 3.64 -20.69
C ILE A 678 40.57 3.18 -19.65
N HIS A 679 41.05 1.94 -19.71
CA HIS A 679 41.99 1.39 -18.72
C HIS A 679 43.45 1.75 -18.99
N GLU A 680 43.84 1.81 -20.27
CA GLU A 680 45.23 1.99 -20.71
C GLU A 680 45.58 3.46 -20.99
N SER A 681 44.57 4.35 -21.14
CA SER A 681 44.82 5.78 -21.35
C SER A 681 45.28 6.49 -20.07
N PRO A 682 46.33 7.34 -20.13
CA PRO A 682 46.76 8.17 -19.01
C PRO A 682 45.75 9.29 -18.66
N ASP A 683 44.76 9.56 -19.51
CA ASP A 683 43.74 10.59 -19.26
C ASP A 683 42.74 10.16 -18.18
N PHE A 684 42.53 8.85 -17.98
CA PHE A 684 41.47 8.32 -17.15
C PHE A 684 42.02 7.56 -15.93
N ASP A 685 41.74 8.08 -14.73
CA ASP A 685 42.06 7.38 -13.48
C ASP A 685 40.98 6.33 -13.18
N ALA A 686 41.01 5.22 -13.95
CA ALA A 686 40.06 4.12 -13.88
C ALA A 686 40.75 2.77 -14.16
N ARG A 687 40.93 1.94 -13.13
CA ARG A 687 41.49 0.60 -13.29
C ARG A 687 40.39 -0.41 -13.59
N LEU A 688 40.44 -1.08 -14.74
CA LEU A 688 39.63 -2.30 -14.93
C LEU A 688 40.15 -3.39 -13.99
N ILE A 689 39.28 -3.93 -13.15
CA ILE A 689 39.57 -5.05 -12.25
C ILE A 689 39.29 -6.38 -12.96
N GLY A 690 38.23 -6.44 -13.76
CA GLY A 690 37.91 -7.60 -14.58
C GLY A 690 36.60 -7.45 -15.33
N SER A 691 36.42 -8.31 -16.32
CA SER A 691 35.31 -8.32 -17.26
C SER A 691 34.85 -9.75 -17.52
N TRP A 692 33.56 -10.05 -17.32
CA TRP A 692 33.06 -11.42 -17.40
C TRP A 692 31.68 -11.50 -18.06
N GLU A 693 31.44 -12.60 -18.78
CA GLU A 693 30.14 -13.04 -19.29
C GLU A 693 29.46 -13.97 -18.27
N ILE A 694 28.18 -13.75 -17.94
CA ILE A 694 27.41 -14.69 -17.10
C ILE A 694 26.96 -15.88 -17.95
N VAL A 695 27.54 -17.06 -17.67
CA VAL A 695 27.24 -18.33 -18.36
C VAL A 695 26.22 -19.18 -17.62
N VAL A 696 26.03 -18.99 -16.31
CA VAL A 696 24.91 -19.60 -15.56
C VAL A 696 24.30 -18.58 -14.61
N GLY A 697 23.00 -18.33 -14.78
CA GLY A 697 22.25 -17.33 -14.03
C GLY A 697 21.47 -16.43 -14.99
N GLU A 698 21.72 -15.12 -14.91
CA GLU A 698 21.17 -14.14 -15.84
C GLU A 698 22.07 -14.09 -17.09
N VAL A 699 21.85 -15.00 -18.03
CA VAL A 699 22.63 -15.10 -19.29
C VAL A 699 22.49 -13.84 -20.16
N ASP A 700 23.27 -13.74 -21.25
CA ASP A 700 23.40 -12.55 -22.11
C ASP A 700 23.77 -11.27 -21.35
N THR A 701 24.37 -11.41 -20.16
CA THR A 701 24.69 -10.29 -19.25
C THR A 701 26.17 -10.28 -18.93
N PHE A 702 26.78 -9.11 -19.13
CA PHE A 702 28.19 -8.88 -18.91
C PHE A 702 28.38 -8.05 -17.64
N VAL A 703 29.35 -8.44 -16.82
CA VAL A 703 29.70 -7.79 -15.56
C VAL A 703 31.11 -7.23 -15.69
N HIS A 704 31.25 -5.93 -15.45
CA HIS A 704 32.51 -5.20 -15.53
C HIS A 704 32.76 -4.48 -14.21
N VAL A 705 33.93 -4.65 -13.63
CA VAL A 705 34.28 -4.03 -12.34
C VAL A 705 35.44 -3.07 -12.51
N PHE A 706 35.23 -1.80 -12.16
CA PHE A 706 36.24 -0.75 -12.21
C PHE A 706 36.59 -0.23 -10.80
N GLY A 707 37.87 -0.02 -10.53
CA GLY A 707 38.38 0.61 -9.30
C GLY A 707 38.83 2.06 -9.54
N TYR A 708 38.53 2.94 -8.58
CA TYR A 708 38.81 4.38 -8.61
C TYR A 708 39.37 4.87 -7.26
N GLU A 709 40.27 5.86 -7.26
CA GLU A 709 40.77 6.48 -6.01
C GLU A 709 39.69 7.38 -5.37
N GLY A 710 38.89 6.76 -4.49
CA GLY A 710 37.74 7.38 -3.84
C GLY A 710 36.59 7.76 -4.78
N ILE A 711 35.53 8.31 -4.20
CA ILE A 711 34.38 8.83 -4.96
C ILE A 711 34.81 10.01 -5.85
N SER A 712 35.82 10.78 -5.43
CA SER A 712 36.42 11.87 -6.22
C SER A 712 37.08 11.38 -7.51
N GLY A 713 37.86 10.29 -7.48
CA GLY A 713 38.43 9.69 -8.69
C GLY A 713 37.35 9.18 -9.65
N PHE A 714 36.30 8.54 -9.10
CA PHE A 714 35.13 8.14 -9.86
C PHE A 714 34.44 9.34 -10.55
N GLU A 715 34.10 10.40 -9.81
CA GLU A 715 33.40 11.57 -10.37
C GLU A 715 34.27 12.30 -11.42
N LYS A 716 35.56 12.49 -11.14
CA LYS A 716 36.53 13.07 -12.07
C LYS A 716 36.59 12.27 -13.36
N THR A 717 36.83 10.95 -13.29
CA THR A 717 36.97 10.12 -14.49
C THR A 717 35.65 9.98 -15.26
N LYS A 718 34.49 9.91 -14.59
CA LYS A 718 33.18 9.94 -15.26
C LYS A 718 32.87 11.31 -15.90
N TYR A 719 33.42 12.41 -15.39
CA TYR A 719 33.35 13.71 -16.06
C TYR A 719 34.27 13.74 -17.29
N GLN A 720 35.53 13.29 -17.16
CA GLN A 720 36.49 13.22 -18.27
C GLN A 720 35.97 12.38 -19.44
N ILE A 721 35.43 11.17 -19.20
CA ILE A 721 34.85 10.30 -20.25
C ILE A 721 33.65 10.96 -20.98
N ARG A 722 32.95 11.91 -20.32
CA ARG A 722 31.85 12.67 -20.93
C ARG A 722 32.33 13.92 -21.69
N ALA A 723 33.47 14.47 -21.29
CA ALA A 723 34.07 15.66 -21.90
C ALA A 723 35.03 15.31 -23.06
N SER A 724 35.63 14.12 -23.05
CA SER A 724 36.48 13.61 -24.12
C SER A 724 35.67 13.43 -25.41
N GLU A 725 36.19 13.97 -26.51
CA GLU A 725 35.65 13.74 -27.84
C GLU A 725 35.75 12.25 -28.22
N GLY A 726 34.88 11.80 -29.13
CA GLY A 726 34.80 10.40 -29.53
C GLY A 726 34.11 9.47 -28.51
N HIS A 727 34.71 9.24 -27.33
CA HIS A 727 34.36 8.13 -26.41
C HIS A 727 32.85 8.00 -26.12
N LEU A 728 32.20 9.06 -25.62
CA LEU A 728 30.77 9.03 -25.31
C LEU A 728 29.89 8.91 -26.58
N GLN A 729 30.35 9.42 -27.72
CA GLN A 729 29.63 9.34 -28.99
C GLN A 729 29.69 7.91 -29.54
N PHE A 730 30.88 7.29 -29.55
CA PHE A 730 31.09 5.89 -29.92
C PHE A 730 30.25 4.96 -29.04
N PHE A 731 30.29 5.11 -27.71
CA PHE A 731 29.46 4.30 -26.82
C PHE A 731 27.96 4.45 -27.13
N ASN A 732 27.48 5.67 -27.35
CA ASN A 732 26.06 5.90 -27.63
C ASN A 732 25.63 5.45 -29.03
N LYS A 733 26.55 5.37 -30.01
CA LYS A 733 26.26 5.00 -31.41
C LYS A 733 26.42 3.51 -31.68
N GLU A 734 27.53 2.89 -31.26
CA GLU A 734 27.84 1.51 -31.61
C GLU A 734 27.45 0.52 -30.50
N ILE A 735 27.73 0.85 -29.22
CA ILE A 735 27.55 -0.09 -28.09
C ILE A 735 26.13 -0.05 -27.52
N LEU A 736 25.61 1.16 -27.27
CA LEU A 736 24.32 1.35 -26.59
C LEU A 736 23.12 0.69 -27.31
N PRO A 737 23.01 0.65 -28.65
CA PRO A 737 21.90 -0.05 -29.32
C PRO A 737 21.87 -1.56 -29.08
N LEU A 738 23.00 -2.16 -28.70
CA LEU A 738 23.11 -3.60 -28.42
C LEU A 738 22.63 -3.95 -27.00
N ILE A 739 22.54 -2.97 -26.11
CA ILE A 739 22.23 -3.13 -24.68
C ILE A 739 20.71 -3.01 -24.45
N GLN A 740 20.10 -4.09 -23.93
CA GLN A 740 18.71 -4.10 -23.48
C GLN A 740 18.53 -3.33 -22.16
N SER A 741 19.45 -3.48 -21.20
CA SER A 741 19.48 -2.67 -19.98
C SER A 741 20.87 -2.58 -19.36
N ARG A 742 21.14 -1.49 -18.63
CA ARG A 742 22.40 -1.26 -17.92
C ARG A 742 22.18 -0.78 -16.49
N THR A 743 23.02 -1.25 -15.57
CA THR A 743 23.09 -0.77 -14.19
C THR A 743 24.53 -0.45 -13.79
N SER A 744 24.68 0.46 -12.82
CA SER A 744 25.95 0.82 -12.18
C SER A 744 25.70 0.96 -10.68
N GLN A 745 26.65 0.49 -9.87
CA GLN A 745 26.58 0.43 -8.41
C GLN A 745 27.98 0.64 -7.84
N ILE A 746 28.13 1.54 -6.87
CA ILE A 746 29.42 1.84 -6.24
C ILE A 746 29.49 1.12 -4.89
N ASN A 747 30.56 0.36 -4.69
CA ASN A 747 30.78 -0.52 -3.57
C ASN A 747 32.14 -0.26 -2.92
N ASN A 748 32.26 -0.51 -1.61
CA ASN A 748 33.54 -0.53 -0.91
C ASN A 748 34.00 -1.98 -0.73
N GLU A 749 35.30 -2.24 -0.79
CA GLU A 749 35.87 -3.55 -0.49
C GLU A 749 35.91 -3.80 1.04
N PHE A 750 35.59 -5.02 1.46
CA PHE A 750 35.68 -5.42 2.87
C PHE A 750 37.13 -5.52 3.36
N ARG A 751 37.45 -4.87 4.48
CA ARG A 751 38.81 -4.88 5.02
C ARG A 751 39.32 -6.27 5.39
N PHE A 752 38.45 -7.13 5.93
CA PHE A 752 38.78 -8.48 6.41
C PHE A 752 39.00 -9.52 5.29
N TRP A 753 38.62 -9.21 4.04
CA TRP A 753 38.71 -10.16 2.95
C TRP A 753 40.12 -10.16 2.36
N ASN A 754 40.91 -11.18 2.71
CA ASN A 754 42.23 -11.39 2.13
C ASN A 754 42.07 -12.00 0.73
N CYS A 755 41.91 -11.12 -0.25
CA CYS A 755 41.91 -11.47 -1.67
C CYS A 755 43.23 -12.17 -2.02
N SER A 756 43.16 -13.29 -2.74
CA SER A 756 44.37 -13.94 -3.26
C SER A 756 45.06 -13.02 -4.29
N PRO A 757 46.40 -13.14 -4.47
CA PRO A 757 47.08 -12.49 -5.59
C PRO A 757 46.42 -12.85 -6.93
N ALA A 758 46.55 -11.96 -7.92
CA ALA A 758 46.01 -12.14 -9.26
C ALA A 758 46.83 -13.16 -10.09
N GLU A 759 46.88 -14.41 -9.63
CA GLU A 759 47.42 -15.53 -10.39
C GLU A 759 46.40 -15.96 -11.45
N THR A 760 46.71 -15.70 -12.72
CA THR A 760 45.83 -15.97 -13.87
C THR A 760 45.75 -17.47 -14.18
N LYS A 761 44.91 -18.18 -13.41
CA LYS A 761 44.70 -19.64 -13.51
C LYS A 761 43.59 -20.04 -14.47
N GLY A 762 42.88 -19.10 -15.11
CA GLY A 762 41.75 -19.44 -15.99
C GLY A 762 40.52 -19.96 -15.22
N GLY A 763 39.73 -20.77 -15.91
CA GLY A 763 38.57 -21.45 -15.34
C GLY A 763 37.31 -20.59 -15.30
N ILE A 764 36.56 -20.71 -14.20
CA ILE A 764 35.27 -20.06 -13.99
C ILE A 764 35.25 -19.25 -12.68
N TYR A 765 34.45 -18.20 -12.68
CA TYR A 765 34.20 -17.36 -11.51
C TYR A 765 32.79 -17.59 -10.96
N GLU A 766 32.61 -17.47 -9.65
CA GLU A 766 31.30 -17.49 -8.98
C GLU A 766 31.09 -16.17 -8.23
N LEU A 767 30.33 -15.25 -8.84
CA LEU A 767 29.86 -14.04 -8.16
C LEU A 767 28.59 -14.39 -7.38
N ARG A 768 28.65 -14.29 -6.05
CA ARG A 768 27.49 -14.47 -5.18
C ARG A 768 27.10 -13.11 -4.63
N THR A 769 25.79 -12.83 -4.62
CA THR A 769 25.24 -11.53 -4.25
C THR A 769 24.10 -11.75 -3.25
N TYR A 770 24.17 -11.13 -2.08
CA TYR A 770 23.19 -11.27 -1.01
C TYR A 770 22.57 -9.91 -0.68
N ASP A 771 21.25 -9.88 -0.55
CA ASP A 771 20.51 -8.69 -0.12
C ASP A 771 20.26 -8.77 1.39
N LEU A 772 21.01 -8.01 2.18
CA LEU A 772 20.93 -8.04 3.64
C LEU A 772 19.72 -7.25 4.16
N TYR A 773 19.23 -7.62 5.34
CA TYR A 773 18.30 -6.78 6.07
C TYR A 773 18.97 -5.47 6.53
N PRO A 774 18.29 -4.30 6.47
CA PRO A 774 18.89 -3.04 6.92
C PRO A 774 19.39 -3.13 8.37
N GLY A 775 20.70 -2.94 8.55
CA GLY A 775 21.39 -3.02 9.84
C GLY A 775 22.25 -4.28 10.07
N SER A 776 22.03 -5.38 9.33
CA SER A 776 22.74 -6.66 9.62
C SER A 776 24.14 -6.79 9.00
N LEU A 777 24.68 -5.75 8.36
CA LEU A 777 25.98 -5.78 7.65
C LEU A 777 27.15 -6.19 8.56
N LEU A 778 27.23 -5.64 9.77
CA LEU A 778 28.33 -5.90 10.71
C LEU A 778 28.23 -7.32 11.31
N GLU A 779 27.04 -7.77 11.67
CA GLU A 779 26.77 -9.13 12.15
C GLU A 779 27.08 -10.17 11.06
N TRP A 780 26.72 -9.86 9.81
CA TRP A 780 27.07 -10.67 8.64
C TRP A 780 28.59 -10.74 8.43
N GLU A 781 29.31 -9.62 8.58
CA GLU A 781 30.77 -9.57 8.45
C GLU A 781 31.47 -10.42 9.53
N GLN A 782 31.07 -10.23 10.80
CA GLN A 782 31.61 -10.98 11.95
C GLN A 782 31.47 -12.50 11.76
N HIS A 783 30.35 -12.97 11.20
CA HIS A 783 30.15 -14.37 10.90
C HIS A 783 30.93 -14.83 9.66
N TRP A 784 30.98 -14.02 8.59
CA TRP A 784 31.73 -14.37 7.38
C TRP A 784 33.24 -14.40 7.57
N ARG A 785 33.79 -13.66 8.54
CA ARG A 785 35.19 -13.76 8.94
C ARG A 785 35.59 -15.19 9.32
N VAL A 786 34.78 -15.86 10.15
CA VAL A 786 34.98 -17.27 10.56
C VAL A 786 34.72 -18.23 9.38
N GLY A 787 33.68 -18.00 8.59
CA GLY A 787 33.37 -18.84 7.43
C GLY A 787 34.38 -18.75 6.29
N LEU A 788 35.11 -17.63 6.16
CA LEU A 788 36.15 -17.42 5.16
C LEU A 788 37.35 -18.34 5.43
N GLU A 789 37.83 -18.41 6.68
CA GLU A 789 38.91 -19.31 7.10
C GLU A 789 38.57 -20.77 6.78
N ALA A 790 37.36 -21.21 7.14
CA ALA A 790 36.89 -22.58 6.86
C ALA A 790 36.88 -22.90 5.36
N ARG A 791 36.49 -21.94 4.50
CA ARG A 791 36.43 -22.06 3.02
C ARG A 791 37.80 -22.02 2.33
N VAL A 792 38.69 -21.13 2.73
CA VAL A 792 40.05 -21.06 2.19
C VAL A 792 40.77 -22.37 2.47
N ALA A 793 40.62 -22.91 3.69
CA ALA A 793 41.12 -24.23 4.06
C ALA A 793 40.32 -25.41 3.44
N THR A 794 39.42 -25.18 2.47
CA THR A 794 38.90 -26.22 1.53
C THR A 794 39.19 -25.87 0.06
N GLY A 795 40.29 -25.15 -0.20
CA GLY A 795 40.76 -24.86 -1.55
C GLY A 795 39.90 -23.86 -2.34
N HIS A 796 39.05 -23.08 -1.68
CA HIS A 796 38.36 -21.97 -2.34
C HIS A 796 39.31 -20.78 -2.51
N TYR A 797 39.42 -20.25 -3.73
CA TYR A 797 40.22 -19.06 -4.04
C TYR A 797 39.37 -17.78 -3.93
N PRO A 798 39.54 -16.93 -2.90
CA PRO A 798 38.81 -15.67 -2.75
C PRO A 798 39.37 -14.59 -3.68
N VAL A 799 38.55 -14.12 -4.63
CA VAL A 799 38.93 -13.06 -5.57
C VAL A 799 38.65 -11.67 -5.00
N GLY A 800 37.56 -11.53 -4.24
CA GLY A 800 37.25 -10.30 -3.51
C GLY A 800 35.85 -10.29 -2.90
N ALA A 801 35.59 -9.31 -2.02
CA ALA A 801 34.26 -9.06 -1.47
C ALA A 801 34.01 -7.56 -1.26
N TRP A 802 32.80 -7.13 -1.56
CA TRP A 802 32.38 -5.73 -1.58
C TRP A 802 30.98 -5.53 -1.00
N PHE A 803 30.70 -4.33 -0.49
CA PHE A 803 29.38 -3.93 0.01
C PHE A 803 28.94 -2.58 -0.56
N SER A 804 27.66 -2.49 -0.92
CA SER A 804 27.11 -1.34 -1.65
C SER A 804 27.07 -0.05 -0.83
N GLN A 805 27.61 1.03 -1.40
CA GLN A 805 27.47 2.40 -0.88
C GLN A 805 26.42 3.20 -1.65
N ILE A 806 26.38 3.08 -2.98
CA ILE A 806 25.50 3.86 -3.87
C ILE A 806 24.94 2.93 -4.96
N GLY A 807 23.64 3.01 -5.24
CA GLY A 807 22.92 2.09 -6.13
C GLY A 807 21.92 1.24 -5.35
N HIS A 808 21.90 -0.07 -5.59
CA HIS A 808 21.10 -1.01 -4.79
C HIS A 808 21.76 -1.18 -3.41
N LEU A 809 21.10 -0.73 -2.34
CA LEU A 809 21.67 -0.66 -0.99
C LEU A 809 21.47 -1.94 -0.18
N HIS A 810 22.27 -2.09 0.88
CA HIS A 810 22.34 -3.27 1.76
C HIS A 810 22.71 -4.57 1.01
N GLN A 811 23.40 -4.44 -0.12
CA GLN A 811 23.82 -5.58 -0.93
C GLN A 811 25.30 -5.89 -0.69
N VAL A 812 25.61 -7.18 -0.62
CA VAL A 812 26.98 -7.69 -0.47
C VAL A 812 27.29 -8.63 -1.63
N HIS A 813 28.46 -8.43 -2.24
CA HIS A 813 29.00 -9.24 -3.32
C HIS A 813 30.27 -9.94 -2.84
N HIS A 814 30.45 -11.22 -3.16
CA HIS A 814 31.74 -11.88 -2.99
C HIS A 814 32.01 -12.89 -4.11
N MET A 815 33.23 -12.89 -4.62
CA MET A 815 33.64 -13.60 -5.82
C MET A 815 34.74 -14.63 -5.55
N TRP A 816 34.63 -15.78 -6.22
CA TRP A 816 35.48 -16.95 -6.04
C TRP A 816 35.91 -17.49 -7.41
N GLN A 817 37.12 -18.01 -7.51
CA GLN A 817 37.62 -18.70 -8.71
C GLN A 817 37.63 -20.21 -8.49
N TYR A 818 37.27 -20.96 -9.53
CA TYR A 818 37.37 -22.41 -9.59
C TYR A 818 37.80 -22.83 -11.00
N ASP A 819 38.44 -23.98 -11.12
CA ASP A 819 38.98 -24.47 -12.38
C ASP A 819 37.83 -24.89 -13.33
N ASP A 820 36.82 -25.58 -12.78
CA ASP A 820 35.57 -25.95 -13.46
C ASP A 820 34.38 -26.12 -12.48
N LEU A 821 33.21 -26.53 -13.00
CA LEU A 821 31.96 -26.71 -12.24
C LEU A 821 31.97 -27.92 -11.28
N GLU A 822 32.68 -28.99 -11.60
CA GLU A 822 32.86 -30.17 -10.76
C GLU A 822 33.90 -29.91 -9.66
N ALA A 823 35.02 -29.24 -9.97
CA ALA A 823 35.96 -28.72 -8.96
C ALA A 823 35.26 -27.80 -7.95
N ARG A 824 34.38 -26.92 -8.43
CA ARG A 824 33.49 -26.11 -7.57
C ARG A 824 32.56 -26.97 -6.71
N LYS A 825 31.94 -28.01 -7.27
CA LYS A 825 31.00 -28.91 -6.57
C LYS A 825 31.72 -29.71 -5.48
N ALA A 826 32.90 -30.26 -5.77
CA ALA A 826 33.73 -31.01 -4.83
C ALA A 826 34.20 -30.14 -3.65
N ARG A 827 34.83 -28.98 -3.91
CA ARG A 827 35.27 -28.05 -2.86
C ARG A 827 34.10 -27.59 -1.97
N ARG A 828 32.93 -27.35 -2.56
CA ARG A 828 31.72 -26.98 -1.82
C ARG A 828 31.16 -28.12 -0.97
N ALA A 829 31.32 -29.39 -1.36
CA ALA A 829 30.97 -30.53 -0.52
C ALA A 829 31.91 -30.62 0.70
N GLN A 830 33.23 -30.57 0.47
CA GLN A 830 34.25 -30.53 1.53
C GLN A 830 34.04 -29.38 2.54
N SER A 831 33.51 -28.23 2.11
CA SER A 831 33.14 -27.15 3.06
C SER A 831 32.05 -27.56 4.05
N TRP A 832 31.08 -28.39 3.67
CA TRP A 832 29.98 -28.80 4.56
C TRP A 832 30.40 -29.79 5.64
N GLU A 833 31.54 -30.47 5.47
CA GLU A 833 32.17 -31.31 6.50
C GLU A 833 32.71 -30.47 7.69
N LYS A 834 32.88 -29.16 7.52
CA LYS A 834 33.35 -28.25 8.58
C LYS A 834 32.20 -27.58 9.32
N GLU A 835 32.09 -27.83 10.62
CA GLU A 835 31.09 -27.22 11.51
C GLU A 835 31.12 -25.68 11.50
N GLN A 836 32.32 -25.08 11.43
CA GLN A 836 32.50 -23.63 11.30
C GLN A 836 31.74 -23.05 10.10
N TRP A 837 31.74 -23.76 8.96
CA TRP A 837 31.06 -23.34 7.75
C TRP A 837 29.54 -23.52 7.87
N SER A 838 29.06 -24.68 8.35
CA SER A 838 27.62 -24.91 8.51
C SER A 838 27.00 -23.95 9.53
N SER A 839 27.69 -23.66 10.64
CA SER A 839 27.34 -22.63 11.61
C SER A 839 27.32 -21.23 11.00
N THR A 840 28.31 -20.87 10.18
CA THR A 840 28.34 -19.58 9.48
C THR A 840 27.15 -19.43 8.53
N VAL A 841 26.84 -20.44 7.73
CA VAL A 841 25.67 -20.40 6.82
C VAL A 841 24.36 -20.31 7.62
N ALA A 842 24.21 -21.08 8.70
CA ALA A 842 23.01 -21.08 9.54
C ALA A 842 22.76 -19.76 10.28
N ARG A 843 23.80 -18.95 10.53
CA ARG A 843 23.67 -17.58 11.05
C ARG A 843 23.43 -16.58 9.93
N THR A 844 24.34 -16.50 8.96
CA THR A 844 24.32 -15.48 7.88
C THR A 844 23.07 -15.55 7.00
N ALA A 845 22.50 -16.75 6.76
CA ALA A 845 21.26 -16.90 6.01
C ALA A 845 20.04 -16.24 6.68
N LYS A 846 20.06 -16.03 8.02
CA LYS A 846 18.99 -15.31 8.75
C LYS A 846 19.08 -13.80 8.55
N LEU A 847 20.25 -13.30 8.16
CA LEU A 847 20.57 -11.89 7.95
C LEU A 847 20.30 -11.44 6.50
N CYS A 848 20.11 -12.40 5.60
CA CYS A 848 19.85 -12.20 4.17
C CYS A 848 18.34 -12.31 3.87
N SER A 849 17.82 -11.37 3.09
CA SER A 849 16.46 -11.39 2.54
C SER A 849 16.39 -12.13 1.19
N SER A 850 17.48 -12.12 0.44
CA SER A 850 17.65 -12.74 -0.88
C SER A 850 19.13 -13.13 -1.06
N MET A 851 19.38 -14.18 -1.85
CA MET A 851 20.73 -14.66 -2.17
C MET A 851 20.76 -15.21 -3.60
N SER A 852 21.65 -14.69 -4.44
CA SER A 852 21.90 -15.20 -5.79
C SER A 852 23.34 -15.70 -5.96
N SER A 853 23.55 -16.50 -7.01
CA SER A 853 24.83 -17.12 -7.36
C SER A 853 24.89 -17.18 -8.88
N GLN A 854 25.85 -16.48 -9.49
CA GLN A 854 26.05 -16.44 -10.93
C GLN A 854 27.41 -17.06 -11.25
N ILE A 855 27.47 -17.92 -12.27
CA ILE A 855 28.75 -18.43 -12.79
C ILE A 855 29.13 -17.58 -14.01
N LEU A 856 30.38 -17.15 -14.05
CA LEU A 856 30.90 -16.24 -15.05
C LEU A 856 32.17 -16.79 -15.69
N LYS A 857 32.37 -16.45 -16.95
CA LYS A 857 33.56 -16.74 -17.75
C LYS A 857 34.29 -15.42 -18.02
N PRO A 858 35.62 -15.32 -17.81
CA PRO A 858 36.35 -14.09 -18.11
C PRO A 858 36.33 -13.80 -19.62
N LEU A 859 36.16 -12.54 -20.00
CA LEU A 859 36.35 -12.10 -21.39
C LEU A 859 37.84 -12.11 -21.76
N PRO A 860 38.22 -12.19 -23.05
CA PRO A 860 39.61 -12.32 -23.49
C PRO A 860 40.55 -11.23 -22.93
N PHE A 861 40.03 -10.01 -22.77
CA PHE A 861 40.74 -8.84 -22.24
C PHE A 861 40.65 -8.64 -20.72
N SER A 862 40.00 -9.54 -19.98
CA SER A 862 39.87 -9.39 -18.52
C SER A 862 41.24 -9.47 -17.82
N PRO A 863 41.65 -8.44 -17.04
CA PRO A 863 42.90 -8.50 -16.26
C PRO A 863 42.93 -9.61 -15.20
N LEU A 864 41.76 -10.12 -14.81
CA LEU A 864 41.60 -11.36 -14.05
C LEU A 864 41.08 -12.46 -15.00
N ARG A 865 42.00 -13.33 -15.42
CA ARG A 865 41.76 -14.45 -16.33
C ARG A 865 41.97 -15.80 -15.66
#